data_AF-A0A814PBU6-F1
#
_entry.id   AF-A0A814PBU6-F1
#
_cell.length_a   1.000
_cell.length_b   1.000
_cell.length_c   1.000
_cell.angle_alpha   90.00
_cell.angle_beta   90.00
_cell.angle_gamma   90.00
#
_symmetry.space_group_name_H-M   'P 1'
#
loop_
_entity.id
_entity.type
_entity.pdbx_description
1 polymer ?
#
loop_
_entity_poly.entity_id
_entity_poly.type
_entity_poly.pdbx_seq_one_letter_code
_entity_poly.pdbx_strand_id
1 'polypeptide(L)'
;MFESQLERTTATEYNVDLRRAHICNRGILIYEHTEERCLCPPAYYGLRCEFQNQRVSITFQIRTALWHTHFQFVIMLIDNDEHEIESYEQISYLGIRDCNFKYNLNLLYTSRPKHINKSYSVRIDAFDALSTSVIYHGSWLFPITHFFLPVYRLAFQLSVRVVYANPLKTDHTNCSCGSHGQCFAYMNTGEYFCRCIHHGWRGKTCQIPTEITPNYCLPDSVSIGSSICVCPLGKFGSRCLISFASICSSSNPCAHGGTCIPVNPRMTLAYSSLFTCACNEGFSGKTCEQIDAQLDIHFPHGMSDIPSSVLIHFITVIDNNDPERTTTVKRIPFGQNSIRVYRSFPFHLVFVEIMKTNHQQKSFYLVLTQQIYIPAANISTSEFHRCLPINELFNSTILSYSLLRRVKYYHKACQKHLDLTCFYDDEQFMCLCTEDHNANCFPFDFNMSYTCQGYDYCENNGECFQNHPTCPTSAVCSCPECYYGSRCQFYTYGFGISLDTILGYHIWPRVTLSEQPAAFKLSIIISVFICVLGLINGALTAATFYSETSDDTGCRVYLYTGAINSLFITFLFALKFIFLVITQLNILTSYIVLTIQCLSIDFVIKILLAANDWFASCVAIERVFTIIHGIQFNNIKSKRIAKYMTFSVYLFTCTSYLHESIYRSLVDDVGDQRTWCIVRYPRPAIQDFASSVNIFHLIVPFSINILSAILIILCMTRIRFHVKKQQIVRRQVLYQQFIKYKHLFISSILLVILKLPGLLISVLSGCMKSQSRDIPWLFLSGYFMSFVPSLLTFITFVIPSVTYMSSFQKVLQKVRRTTLYKKWHCM
;
A
#
# COMPACT_ATOMS: atom_id res chain seq x y z
N MET A 1 22.21 21.53 -24.23
CA MET A 1 23.50 22.21 -23.95
C MET A 1 24.58 21.75 -24.95
N PHE A 2 24.25 21.73 -26.25
CA PHE A 2 25.15 21.26 -27.32
C PHE A 2 25.37 22.34 -28.39
N GLU A 3 25.31 23.61 -27.98
CA GLU A 3 25.53 24.74 -28.89
C GLU A 3 26.54 25.77 -28.34
N SER A 4 27.38 25.39 -27.37
CA SER A 4 28.35 26.34 -26.79
C SER A 4 29.73 25.77 -26.40
N GLN A 5 30.14 24.62 -26.93
CA GLN A 5 31.51 24.10 -26.69
C GLN A 5 32.24 23.66 -27.96
N LEU A 6 31.99 24.35 -29.07
CA LEU A 6 32.90 24.34 -30.23
C LEU A 6 33.62 25.68 -30.38
N GLU A 7 34.08 26.27 -29.27
CA GLU A 7 34.99 27.43 -29.29
C GLU A 7 36.05 27.23 -28.20
N ARG A 8 37.05 26.41 -28.50
CA ARG A 8 38.45 26.41 -28.00
C ARG A 8 39.08 25.05 -28.24
N THR A 9 39.14 24.64 -29.50
CA THR A 9 40.29 23.85 -29.95
C THR A 9 41.31 24.85 -30.46
N THR A 10 42.50 24.78 -29.89
CA THR A 10 43.70 25.46 -30.32
C THR A 10 43.79 25.44 -31.85
N ALA A 11 43.75 26.63 -32.44
CA ALA A 11 43.99 26.85 -33.85
C ALA A 11 45.41 26.38 -34.19
N THR A 12 45.55 25.12 -34.58
CA THR A 12 46.55 24.76 -35.57
C THR A 12 46.01 25.27 -36.91
N GLU A 13 46.81 26.08 -37.59
CA GLU A 13 46.53 26.70 -38.88
C GLU A 13 46.03 25.67 -39.91
N TYR A 14 44.72 25.48 -39.98
CA TYR A 14 44.07 25.17 -41.23
C TYR A 14 43.69 26.52 -41.84
N ASN A 15 44.29 26.83 -42.98
CA ASN A 15 43.89 27.93 -43.85
C ASN A 15 42.46 27.67 -44.35
N VAL A 16 41.46 27.91 -43.49
CA VAL A 16 40.05 27.93 -43.88
C VAL A 16 39.87 29.25 -44.63
N ASP A 17 39.80 29.15 -45.94
CA ASP A 17 39.52 30.26 -46.84
C ASP A 17 38.21 30.95 -46.39
N LEU A 18 38.33 32.13 -45.76
CA LEU A 18 37.21 32.92 -45.22
C LEU A 18 36.15 33.22 -46.28
N ARG A 19 36.53 33.23 -47.56
CA ARG A 19 35.61 33.33 -48.70
C ARG A 19 34.72 32.10 -48.84
N ARG A 20 35.25 30.90 -48.58
CA ARG A 20 34.51 29.63 -48.63
C ARG A 20 33.57 29.45 -47.43
N ALA A 21 33.94 29.95 -46.25
CA ALA A 21 33.06 29.94 -45.07
C ALA A 21 31.82 30.83 -45.23
N HIS A 22 31.94 31.95 -45.96
CA HIS A 22 30.82 32.84 -46.25
C HIS A 22 29.74 32.23 -47.15
N ILE A 23 30.08 31.28 -48.02
CA ILE A 23 29.15 30.73 -49.01
C ILE A 23 28.04 29.92 -48.34
N CYS A 24 28.35 29.18 -47.28
CA CYS A 24 27.40 28.29 -46.60
C CYS A 24 26.96 28.79 -45.23
N ASN A 25 27.23 30.04 -44.86
CA ASN A 25 26.95 30.60 -43.53
C ASN A 25 27.41 29.69 -42.38
N ARG A 26 26.48 28.92 -41.78
CA ARG A 26 26.72 27.99 -40.66
C ARG A 26 26.81 26.52 -41.10
N GLY A 27 26.80 26.25 -42.41
CA GLY A 27 26.93 24.94 -43.03
C GLY A 27 28.33 24.66 -43.57
N ILE A 28 28.50 23.45 -44.09
CA ILE A 28 29.76 22.97 -44.65
C ILE A 28 29.65 22.99 -46.18
N LEU A 29 30.57 23.69 -46.85
CA LEU A 29 30.66 23.70 -48.31
C LEU A 29 31.20 22.36 -48.82
N ILE A 30 30.50 21.77 -49.78
CA ILE A 30 30.89 20.57 -50.52
C ILE A 30 30.83 20.82 -52.03
N TYR A 31 31.57 20.02 -52.80
CA TYR A 31 31.54 20.07 -54.25
C TYR A 31 30.98 18.76 -54.79
N GLU A 32 29.87 18.82 -55.50
CA GLU A 32 29.24 17.67 -56.15
C GLU A 32 29.33 17.87 -57.67
N HIS A 33 30.15 17.06 -58.36
CA HIS A 33 30.35 17.17 -59.81
C HIS A 33 30.64 18.60 -60.31
N THR A 34 31.47 19.36 -59.57
CA THR A 34 31.84 20.78 -59.79
C THR A 34 30.81 21.83 -59.36
N GLU A 35 29.61 21.44 -58.88
CA GLU A 35 28.65 22.36 -58.25
C GLU A 35 28.94 22.56 -56.76
N GLU A 36 28.92 23.82 -56.31
CA GLU A 36 28.98 24.19 -54.90
C GLU A 36 27.64 23.90 -54.21
N ARG A 37 27.65 23.06 -53.17
CA ARG A 37 26.48 22.79 -52.32
C ARG A 37 26.82 22.94 -50.85
N CYS A 38 25.83 23.32 -50.05
CA CYS A 38 25.98 23.49 -48.62
C CYS A 38 25.27 22.38 -47.85
N LEU A 39 26.03 21.68 -47.00
CA LEU A 39 25.47 20.77 -46.00
C LEU A 39 25.09 21.57 -44.76
N CYS A 40 23.79 21.77 -44.56
CA CYS A 40 23.29 22.51 -43.42
C CYS A 40 23.13 21.62 -42.19
N PRO A 41 23.54 22.10 -40.99
CA PRO A 41 23.16 21.44 -39.75
C PRO A 41 21.64 21.48 -39.57
N PRO A 42 21.02 20.53 -38.82
CA PRO A 42 19.56 20.40 -38.72
C PRO A 42 18.81 21.66 -38.28
N ALA A 43 19.47 22.56 -37.55
CA ALA A 43 18.93 23.83 -37.10
C ALA A 43 18.85 24.92 -38.19
N TYR A 44 19.43 24.70 -39.38
CA TYR A 44 19.47 25.65 -40.49
C TYR A 44 19.10 24.99 -41.82
N TYR A 45 18.62 25.78 -42.76
CA TYR A 45 18.20 25.33 -44.09
C TYR A 45 18.30 26.45 -45.13
N GLY A 46 18.06 26.12 -46.39
CA GLY A 46 18.30 27.00 -47.54
C GLY A 46 19.51 26.53 -48.34
N LEU A 47 19.73 27.15 -49.50
CA LEU A 47 20.83 26.77 -50.41
C LEU A 47 22.20 27.08 -49.79
N ARG A 48 22.25 28.02 -48.84
CA ARG A 48 23.42 28.52 -48.14
C ARG A 48 23.27 28.44 -46.62
N CYS A 49 22.33 27.66 -46.11
CA CYS A 49 22.02 27.56 -44.68
C CYS A 49 21.68 28.91 -44.02
N GLU A 50 21.04 29.80 -44.77
CA GLU A 50 20.70 31.17 -44.41
C GLU A 50 19.47 31.28 -43.51
N PHE A 51 18.59 30.27 -43.53
CA PHE A 51 17.36 30.26 -42.73
C PHE A 51 17.51 29.39 -41.50
N GLN A 52 17.11 29.92 -40.34
CA GLN A 52 17.05 29.15 -39.11
C GLN A 52 15.73 28.37 -39.03
N ASN A 53 15.81 27.08 -38.72
CA ASN A 53 14.64 26.25 -38.51
C ASN A 53 13.89 26.68 -37.25
N GLN A 54 12.56 26.72 -37.35
CA GLN A 54 11.69 26.98 -36.22
C GLN A 54 11.77 25.81 -35.24
N ARG A 55 11.63 26.10 -33.94
CA ARG A 55 11.84 25.09 -32.90
C ARG A 55 11.10 25.34 -31.61
N VAL A 56 11.00 24.29 -30.82
CA VAL A 56 10.59 24.33 -29.42
C VAL A 56 11.84 24.12 -28.56
N SER A 57 12.20 25.11 -27.77
CA SER A 57 13.32 25.03 -26.84
C SER A 57 12.79 24.69 -25.46
N ILE A 58 13.27 23.59 -24.89
CA ILE A 58 12.73 23.01 -23.66
C ILE A 58 13.79 23.01 -22.58
N THR A 59 13.44 23.59 -21.43
CA THR A 59 14.24 23.53 -20.20
C THR A 59 13.43 22.86 -19.11
N PHE A 60 13.90 21.74 -18.56
CA PHE A 60 13.18 21.07 -17.50
C PHE A 60 14.07 20.37 -16.49
N GLN A 61 13.51 20.14 -15.32
CA GLN A 61 14.11 19.34 -14.26
C GLN A 61 13.16 18.21 -13.89
N ILE A 62 13.69 17.04 -13.62
CA ILE A 62 12.91 15.85 -13.25
C ILE A 62 13.01 15.66 -11.75
N ARG A 63 11.86 15.49 -11.09
CA ARG A 63 11.78 15.14 -9.67
C ARG A 63 11.01 13.84 -9.49
N THR A 64 11.59 12.93 -8.70
CA THR A 64 11.03 11.61 -8.39
C THR A 64 11.53 11.14 -7.02
N ALA A 65 10.71 10.38 -6.31
CA ALA A 65 11.13 9.67 -5.09
C ALA A 65 11.78 8.30 -5.38
N LEU A 66 11.74 7.85 -6.65
CA LEU A 66 12.30 6.57 -7.10
C LEU A 66 13.77 6.74 -7.50
N TRP A 67 14.64 6.86 -6.50
CA TRP A 67 16.06 7.20 -6.71
C TRP A 67 16.90 6.06 -7.30
N HIS A 68 16.46 4.80 -7.13
CA HIS A 68 17.11 3.61 -7.71
C HIS A 68 16.61 3.24 -9.12
N THR A 69 15.45 3.72 -9.52
CA THR A 69 14.85 3.35 -10.81
C THR A 69 15.54 4.10 -11.94
N HIS A 70 15.94 3.35 -12.97
CA HIS A 70 16.51 3.92 -14.19
C HIS A 70 15.41 4.20 -15.21
N PHE A 71 15.16 5.48 -15.46
CA PHE A 71 14.13 5.93 -16.40
C PHE A 71 14.72 6.24 -17.77
N GLN A 72 13.97 5.89 -18.81
CA GLN A 72 14.15 6.39 -20.17
C GLN A 72 12.97 7.32 -20.49
N PHE A 73 13.26 8.57 -20.82
CA PHE A 73 12.24 9.51 -21.30
C PHE A 73 12.38 9.72 -22.79
N VAL A 74 11.25 9.71 -23.49
CA VAL A 74 11.13 10.08 -24.90
C VAL A 74 10.33 11.37 -24.96
N ILE A 75 11.00 12.47 -25.27
CA ILE A 75 10.39 13.80 -25.43
C ILE A 75 10.09 13.99 -26.91
N MET A 76 8.83 14.16 -27.26
CA MET A 76 8.35 14.22 -28.65
C MET A 76 7.61 15.52 -28.90
N LEU A 77 7.87 16.16 -30.03
CA LEU A 77 7.00 17.17 -30.62
C LEU A 77 5.99 16.46 -31.49
N ILE A 78 4.71 16.58 -31.16
CA ILE A 78 3.62 15.92 -31.87
C ILE A 78 2.68 16.94 -32.50
N ASP A 79 2.16 16.58 -33.67
CA ASP A 79 0.98 17.21 -34.26
C ASP A 79 -0.27 16.65 -33.57
N ASN A 80 -1.14 17.51 -33.02
CA ASN A 80 -2.34 17.08 -32.32
C ASN A 80 -3.41 16.51 -33.25
N ASP A 81 -3.41 16.90 -34.53
CA ASP A 81 -4.44 16.48 -35.48
C ASP A 81 -4.21 15.02 -35.90
N GLU A 82 -3.01 14.71 -36.38
CA GLU A 82 -2.65 13.38 -36.90
C GLU A 82 -1.92 12.50 -35.88
N HIS A 83 -1.50 13.06 -34.74
CA HIS A 83 -0.64 12.41 -33.73
C HIS A 83 0.69 11.91 -34.34
N GLU A 84 1.18 12.59 -35.37
CA GLU A 84 2.48 12.31 -35.98
C GLU A 84 3.61 12.96 -35.19
N ILE A 85 4.75 12.27 -35.15
CA ILE A 85 5.94 12.72 -34.43
C ILE A 85 6.79 13.58 -35.37
N GLU A 86 6.91 14.86 -35.06
CA GLU A 86 7.71 15.83 -35.82
C GLU A 86 9.21 15.67 -35.50
N SER A 87 9.54 15.63 -34.21
CA SER A 87 10.90 15.36 -33.75
C SER A 87 10.85 14.78 -32.34
N TYR A 88 11.94 14.12 -31.95
CA TYR A 88 12.04 13.54 -30.63
C TYR A 88 13.48 13.58 -30.10
N GLU A 89 13.58 13.53 -28.79
CA GLU A 89 14.83 13.38 -28.04
C GLU A 89 14.65 12.30 -26.98
N GLN A 90 15.72 11.56 -26.68
CA GLN A 90 15.72 10.54 -25.64
C GLN A 90 16.72 10.90 -24.54
N ILE A 91 16.31 10.78 -23.28
CA ILE A 91 17.20 10.96 -22.14
C ILE A 91 17.12 9.75 -21.20
N SER A 92 18.29 9.38 -20.67
CA SER A 92 18.42 8.43 -19.57
C SER A 92 18.55 9.24 -18.28
N TYR A 93 17.76 8.86 -17.27
CA TYR A 93 17.72 9.53 -15.98
C TYR A 93 17.77 8.50 -14.85
N LEU A 94 18.63 8.76 -13.87
CA LEU A 94 18.75 8.00 -12.64
C LEU A 94 18.72 8.95 -11.45
N GLY A 95 17.73 8.82 -10.55
CA GLY A 95 17.50 9.80 -9.49
C GLY A 95 18.71 10.05 -8.57
N ILE A 96 19.45 9.01 -8.18
CA ILE A 96 20.65 9.15 -7.34
C ILE A 96 21.76 9.99 -7.99
N ARG A 97 21.83 10.03 -9.32
CA ARG A 97 22.88 10.72 -10.08
C ARG A 97 22.39 12.05 -10.64
N ASP A 98 21.22 12.04 -11.26
CA ASP A 98 20.78 13.08 -12.19
C ASP A 98 19.82 14.11 -11.58
N CYS A 99 19.43 13.96 -10.32
CA CYS A 99 18.37 14.78 -9.73
C CYS A 99 18.64 16.31 -9.76
N ASN A 100 19.90 16.72 -9.61
CA ASN A 100 20.28 18.14 -9.68
C ASN A 100 20.45 18.67 -11.11
N PHE A 101 20.37 17.82 -12.13
CA PHE A 101 20.58 18.23 -13.51
C PHE A 101 19.35 18.94 -14.10
N LYS A 102 19.63 20.02 -14.84
CA LYS A 102 18.65 20.73 -15.65
C LYS A 102 18.87 20.37 -17.12
N TYR A 103 17.87 19.77 -17.74
CA TYR A 103 17.92 19.36 -19.14
C TYR A 103 17.54 20.55 -20.03
N ASN A 104 18.31 20.75 -21.09
CA ASN A 104 18.10 21.81 -22.09
C ASN A 104 18.22 21.21 -23.49
N LEU A 105 17.09 21.09 -24.20
CA LEU A 105 17.00 20.46 -25.52
C LEU A 105 16.15 21.29 -26.50
N ASN A 106 16.29 21.00 -27.80
CA ASN A 106 15.58 21.68 -28.88
C ASN A 106 14.87 20.64 -29.75
N LEU A 107 13.56 20.77 -29.91
CA LEU A 107 12.75 19.97 -30.84
C LEU A 107 12.47 20.80 -32.09
N LEU A 108 12.77 20.24 -33.25
CA LEU A 108 12.64 20.92 -34.55
C LEU A 108 11.33 20.50 -35.23
N TYR A 109 10.71 21.42 -35.98
CA TYR A 109 9.60 21.05 -36.88
C TYR A 109 10.18 20.40 -38.15
N THR A 110 9.50 19.38 -38.69
CA THR A 110 9.92 18.73 -39.94
C THR A 110 9.70 19.64 -41.13
N SER A 111 8.55 20.30 -41.17
CA SER A 111 8.17 21.30 -42.17
C SER A 111 8.91 22.62 -41.93
N ARG A 112 9.44 23.20 -43.01
CA ARG A 112 10.24 24.42 -43.00
C ARG A 112 9.63 25.42 -44.00
N PRO A 113 8.86 26.44 -43.56
CA PRO A 113 8.40 26.71 -42.19
C PRO A 113 7.31 25.74 -41.72
N LYS A 114 7.00 25.76 -40.42
CA LYS A 114 5.97 24.91 -39.85
C LYS A 114 4.58 25.25 -40.37
N HIS A 115 3.68 24.27 -40.42
CA HIS A 115 2.31 24.49 -40.88
C HIS A 115 1.51 25.34 -39.88
N ILE A 116 0.95 26.44 -40.36
CA ILE A 116 0.19 27.40 -39.54
C ILE A 116 -1.19 26.83 -39.13
N ASN A 117 -1.73 25.90 -39.93
CA ASN A 117 -3.07 25.35 -39.71
C ASN A 117 -3.09 24.15 -38.75
N LYS A 118 -1.92 23.63 -38.35
CA LYS A 118 -1.79 22.49 -37.44
C LYS A 118 -1.55 22.98 -36.02
N SER A 119 -2.03 22.21 -35.04
CA SER A 119 -1.75 22.48 -33.63
C SER A 119 -0.73 21.50 -33.08
N TYR A 120 0.20 21.97 -32.25
CA TYR A 120 1.34 21.19 -31.80
C TYR A 120 1.39 21.10 -30.27
N SER A 121 1.90 19.98 -29.77
CA SER A 121 2.15 19.77 -28.34
C SER A 121 3.47 19.03 -28.13
N VAL A 122 4.08 19.22 -26.96
CA VAL A 122 5.19 18.39 -26.50
C VAL A 122 4.61 17.27 -25.65
N ARG A 123 4.82 16.02 -26.08
CA ARG A 123 4.48 14.82 -25.32
C ARG A 123 5.75 14.19 -24.76
N ILE A 124 5.72 13.80 -23.48
CA ILE A 124 6.85 13.12 -22.83
C ILE A 124 6.36 11.76 -22.36
N ASP A 125 7.01 10.70 -22.80
CA ASP A 125 6.73 9.33 -22.37
C ASP A 125 7.88 8.83 -21.48
N ALA A 126 7.57 8.26 -20.32
CA ALA A 126 8.54 7.67 -19.41
C ALA A 126 8.44 6.14 -19.40
N PHE A 127 9.59 5.50 -19.30
CA PHE A 127 9.73 4.05 -19.22
C PHE A 127 10.72 3.65 -18.14
N ASP A 128 10.38 2.61 -17.39
CA ASP A 128 11.28 1.91 -16.48
C ASP A 128 12.15 0.96 -17.31
N ALA A 129 13.46 1.21 -17.35
CA ALA A 129 14.40 0.36 -18.07
C ALA A 129 15.04 -0.64 -17.11
N LEU A 130 14.65 -1.91 -17.27
CA LEU A 130 15.23 -3.06 -16.58
C LEU A 130 16.26 -3.74 -17.49
N SER A 131 17.02 -4.70 -16.96
CA SER A 131 18.04 -5.43 -17.74
C SER A 131 17.45 -6.28 -18.87
N THR A 132 16.24 -6.81 -18.68
CA THR A 132 15.59 -7.76 -19.61
C THR A 132 14.31 -7.23 -20.23
N SER A 133 13.87 -6.02 -19.89
CA SER A 133 12.62 -5.46 -20.41
C SER A 133 12.54 -3.95 -20.19
N VAL A 134 11.63 -3.30 -20.93
CA VAL A 134 11.27 -1.90 -20.76
C VAL A 134 9.78 -1.82 -20.45
N ILE A 135 9.44 -1.29 -19.29
CA ILE A 135 8.06 -1.16 -18.82
C ILE A 135 7.63 0.29 -18.97
N TYR A 136 6.44 0.53 -19.50
CA TYR A 136 5.94 1.90 -19.63
C TYR A 136 5.41 2.42 -18.30
N HIS A 137 5.81 3.64 -17.97
CA HIS A 137 5.50 4.27 -16.69
C HIS A 137 4.37 5.29 -16.79
N GLY A 138 4.40 6.17 -17.80
CA GLY A 138 3.40 7.23 -17.96
C GLY A 138 3.74 8.26 -19.03
N SER A 139 2.80 9.17 -19.29
CA SER A 139 2.97 10.27 -20.25
C SER A 139 2.48 11.62 -19.72
N TRP A 140 3.10 12.70 -20.20
CA TRP A 140 2.72 14.09 -19.96
C TRP A 140 2.51 14.82 -21.28
N LEU A 141 1.57 15.77 -21.31
CA LEU A 141 1.27 16.58 -22.50
C LEU A 141 1.37 18.07 -22.18
N PHE A 142 2.15 18.81 -22.96
CA PHE A 142 2.33 20.26 -22.83
C PHE A 142 1.93 20.95 -24.15
N PRO A 143 0.76 21.61 -24.21
CA PRO A 143 0.28 22.26 -25.43
C PRO A 143 1.10 23.52 -25.76
N ILE A 144 1.31 23.77 -27.06
CA ILE A 144 1.97 24.98 -27.56
C ILE A 144 0.92 26.03 -27.86
N THR A 145 0.85 27.07 -27.02
CA THR A 145 -0.21 28.09 -27.12
C THR A 145 0.15 29.25 -28.05
N HIS A 146 1.44 29.61 -28.14
CA HIS A 146 1.90 30.75 -28.95
C HIS A 146 2.61 30.26 -30.22
N PHE A 147 1.85 29.65 -31.12
CA PHE A 147 2.37 28.99 -32.32
C PHE A 147 3.04 29.98 -33.31
N PHE A 148 2.76 31.28 -33.26
CA PHE A 148 3.38 32.26 -34.15
C PHE A 148 4.88 32.49 -33.87
N LEU A 149 5.38 32.07 -32.69
CA LEU A 149 6.78 32.26 -32.34
C LEU A 149 7.69 31.30 -33.15
N PRO A 150 8.78 31.81 -33.76
CA PRO A 150 9.76 30.95 -34.44
C PRO A 150 10.54 30.07 -33.47
N VAL A 151 10.75 30.56 -32.23
CA VAL A 151 11.31 29.78 -31.11
C VAL A 151 10.33 29.85 -29.94
N TYR A 152 9.62 28.77 -29.69
CA TYR A 152 8.75 28.65 -28.51
C TYR A 152 9.55 28.09 -27.34
N ARG A 153 9.61 28.80 -26.22
CA ARG A 153 10.35 28.36 -25.02
C ARG A 153 9.38 27.75 -24.01
N LEU A 154 9.67 26.52 -23.61
CA LEU A 154 8.87 25.77 -22.65
C LEU A 154 9.74 25.41 -21.44
N ALA A 155 9.34 25.85 -20.25
CA ALA A 155 10.04 25.54 -19.00
C ALA A 155 9.10 24.95 -17.97
N PHE A 156 9.42 23.76 -17.44
CA PHE A 156 8.60 23.08 -16.44
C PHE A 156 9.44 22.16 -15.56
N GLN A 157 8.84 21.70 -14.47
CA GLN A 157 9.39 20.67 -13.63
C GLN A 157 8.54 19.40 -13.78
N LEU A 158 9.17 18.32 -14.23
CA LEU A 158 8.49 17.05 -14.48
C LEU A 158 8.43 16.23 -13.18
N SER A 159 7.22 16.04 -12.65
CA SER A 159 6.98 15.20 -11.47
C SER A 159 6.64 13.77 -11.90
N VAL A 160 7.53 12.81 -11.59
CA VAL A 160 7.28 11.39 -11.85
C VAL A 160 6.65 10.77 -10.61
N ARG A 161 5.37 10.39 -10.73
CA ARG A 161 4.62 9.71 -9.66
C ARG A 161 4.90 8.21 -9.68
N VAL A 162 4.76 7.52 -8.55
CA VAL A 162 4.84 6.06 -8.56
C VAL A 162 3.49 5.46 -8.92
N VAL A 163 3.46 4.61 -9.94
CA VAL A 163 2.25 4.00 -10.49
C VAL A 163 2.24 2.52 -10.12
N TYR A 164 1.47 2.12 -9.09
CA TYR A 164 1.49 0.76 -8.54
C TYR A 164 0.32 -0.13 -8.98
N ALA A 165 -0.52 0.37 -9.89
CA ALA A 165 -1.50 -0.41 -10.61
C ALA A 165 -1.32 -0.06 -12.08
N ASN A 166 -1.48 -1.04 -12.99
CA ASN A 166 -1.57 -0.79 -14.45
C ASN A 166 -2.20 0.59 -14.67
N PRO A 167 -1.48 1.57 -15.23
CA PRO A 167 -1.91 2.96 -15.30
C PRO A 167 -3.37 2.97 -15.73
N LEU A 168 -4.24 3.29 -14.77
CA LEU A 168 -5.70 3.33 -14.85
C LEU A 168 -6.24 2.72 -16.16
N LYS A 169 -6.30 1.38 -16.24
CA LYS A 169 -7.26 0.72 -17.14
C LYS A 169 -8.64 1.17 -16.68
N THR A 170 -9.05 2.32 -17.17
CA THR A 170 -10.31 2.97 -16.85
C THR A 170 -11.35 2.46 -17.80
N ASP A 171 -12.56 2.31 -17.28
CA ASP A 171 -13.74 1.87 -18.03
C ASP A 171 -13.81 2.58 -19.39
N HIS A 172 -14.08 1.79 -20.43
CA HIS A 172 -14.07 2.11 -21.87
C HIS A 172 -14.97 3.27 -22.33
N THR A 173 -15.57 4.05 -21.43
CA THR A 173 -16.66 4.98 -21.75
C THR A 173 -16.21 6.27 -22.44
N ASN A 174 -14.99 6.76 -22.19
CA ASN A 174 -14.49 8.03 -22.76
C ASN A 174 -13.28 7.89 -23.71
N CYS A 175 -12.89 6.67 -24.08
CA CYS A 175 -11.69 6.43 -24.88
C CYS A 175 -11.87 5.29 -25.88
N SER A 176 -11.97 5.65 -27.16
CA SER A 176 -12.21 4.75 -28.29
C SER A 176 -10.91 4.37 -29.00
N CYS A 177 -10.13 3.47 -28.38
CA CYS A 177 -8.99 2.85 -29.06
C CYS A 177 -9.45 1.64 -29.88
N GLY A 178 -8.87 1.45 -31.07
CA GLY A 178 -9.07 0.24 -31.87
C GLY A 178 -8.52 -1.01 -31.19
N SER A 179 -8.70 -2.17 -31.81
CA SER A 179 -8.23 -3.49 -31.30
C SER A 179 -6.74 -3.55 -30.98
N HIS A 180 -5.94 -2.63 -31.52
CA HIS A 180 -4.49 -2.60 -31.37
C HIS A 180 -3.97 -1.56 -30.37
N GLY A 181 -4.87 -0.81 -29.72
CA GLY A 181 -4.53 0.25 -28.77
C GLY A 181 -5.05 -0.01 -27.35
N GLN A 182 -4.36 0.55 -26.37
CA GLN A 182 -4.84 0.67 -24.99
C GLN A 182 -4.99 2.14 -24.64
N CYS A 183 -6.00 2.44 -23.82
CA CYS A 183 -6.23 3.80 -23.35
C CYS A 183 -5.36 4.13 -22.14
N PHE A 184 -4.79 5.33 -22.14
CA PHE A 184 -4.04 5.90 -21.02
C PHE A 184 -4.47 7.34 -20.82
N ALA A 185 -4.38 7.84 -19.59
CA ALA A 185 -4.54 9.25 -19.27
C ALA A 185 -3.18 9.92 -19.10
N TYR A 186 -3.03 11.15 -19.58
CA TYR A 186 -1.88 11.99 -19.31
C TYR A 186 -1.83 12.37 -17.83
N MET A 187 -0.66 12.29 -17.21
CA MET A 187 -0.49 12.48 -15.77
C MET A 187 -0.74 13.91 -15.30
N ASN A 188 -0.57 14.91 -16.17
CA ASN A 188 -0.74 16.33 -15.81
C ASN A 188 -2.11 16.91 -16.19
N THR A 189 -2.69 16.49 -17.32
CA THR A 189 -3.98 17.03 -17.80
C THR A 189 -5.16 16.11 -17.47
N GLY A 190 -4.92 14.80 -17.28
CA GLY A 190 -5.98 13.80 -17.17
C GLY A 190 -6.67 13.47 -18.50
N GLU A 191 -6.26 14.11 -19.60
CA GLU A 191 -6.78 13.83 -20.94
C GLU A 191 -6.36 12.42 -21.40
N TYR A 192 -7.26 11.75 -22.12
CA TYR A 192 -7.04 10.38 -22.58
C TYR A 192 -6.40 10.33 -23.97
N PHE A 193 -5.54 9.34 -24.17
CA PHE A 193 -4.96 9.03 -25.47
C PHE A 193 -4.82 7.52 -25.68
N CYS A 194 -4.75 7.10 -26.94
CA CYS A 194 -4.50 5.70 -27.29
C CYS A 194 -3.01 5.45 -27.49
N ARG A 195 -2.49 4.43 -26.81
CA ARG A 195 -1.16 3.90 -27.05
C ARG A 195 -1.26 2.60 -27.82
N CYS A 196 -0.60 2.54 -28.97
CA CYS A 196 -0.61 1.35 -29.81
C CYS A 196 0.36 0.32 -29.23
N ILE A 197 -0.15 -0.88 -28.94
CA ILE A 197 0.60 -1.94 -28.23
C ILE A 197 1.22 -2.90 -29.22
N HIS A 198 0.50 -3.18 -30.30
CA HIS A 198 0.97 -4.06 -31.35
C HIS A 198 1.87 -3.30 -32.31
N HIS A 199 3.01 -3.92 -32.67
CA HIS A 199 3.90 -3.38 -33.69
C HIS A 199 3.17 -3.24 -35.02
N GLY A 200 3.49 -2.18 -35.77
CA GLY A 200 2.90 -1.93 -37.10
C GLY A 200 1.59 -1.14 -37.08
N TRP A 201 1.23 -0.49 -35.98
CA TRP A 201 0.02 0.33 -35.88
C TRP A 201 0.32 1.75 -35.39
N ARG A 202 -0.33 2.75 -35.99
CA ARG A 202 -0.22 4.17 -35.66
C ARG A 202 -1.58 4.88 -35.70
N GLY A 203 -1.55 6.19 -35.42
CA GLY A 203 -2.70 7.08 -35.46
C GLY A 203 -3.42 7.22 -34.13
N LYS A 204 -4.27 8.25 -34.02
CA LYS A 204 -5.00 8.62 -32.80
C LYS A 204 -5.81 7.47 -32.16
N THR A 205 -6.30 6.53 -32.97
CA THR A 205 -7.08 5.36 -32.54
C THR A 205 -6.34 4.02 -32.71
N CYS A 206 -5.07 4.02 -33.14
CA CYS A 206 -4.28 2.80 -33.42
C CYS A 206 -4.89 1.88 -34.50
N GLN A 207 -5.47 2.47 -35.55
CA GLN A 207 -6.12 1.73 -36.65
C GLN A 207 -5.38 1.85 -37.98
N ILE A 208 -4.34 2.70 -38.06
CA ILE A 208 -3.59 2.90 -39.29
C ILE A 208 -2.43 1.89 -39.30
N PRO A 209 -2.40 0.94 -40.25
CA PRO A 209 -1.26 0.04 -40.39
C PRO A 209 -0.04 0.82 -40.89
N THR A 210 1.13 0.43 -40.41
CA THR A 210 2.41 1.02 -40.78
C THR A 210 3.27 -0.06 -41.44
N GLU A 211 3.89 0.25 -42.58
CA GLU A 211 4.88 -0.61 -43.22
C GLU A 211 6.16 -0.62 -42.36
N ILE A 212 6.21 -1.50 -41.35
CA ILE A 212 7.39 -1.68 -40.51
C ILE A 212 8.07 -2.96 -40.92
N THR A 213 9.40 -2.93 -41.04
CA THR A 213 10.20 -4.14 -41.15
C THR A 213 10.10 -4.93 -39.84
N PRO A 214 9.64 -6.20 -39.85
CA PRO A 214 9.62 -7.01 -38.64
C PRO A 214 11.02 -7.05 -38.02
N ASN A 215 11.13 -6.87 -36.70
CA ASN A 215 12.38 -6.82 -35.93
C ASN A 215 13.25 -5.56 -36.14
N TYR A 216 12.65 -4.39 -36.36
CA TYR A 216 13.40 -3.13 -36.39
C TYR A 216 14.10 -2.86 -35.04
N CYS A 217 13.41 -2.99 -33.91
CA CYS A 217 13.97 -2.90 -32.56
C CYS A 217 14.33 -4.28 -31.98
N LEU A 218 15.19 -4.32 -30.96
CA LEU A 218 15.47 -5.54 -30.19
C LEU A 218 14.16 -6.08 -29.53
N PRO A 219 13.92 -7.40 -29.45
CA PRO A 219 12.68 -7.95 -28.89
C PRO A 219 12.34 -7.46 -27.47
N ASP A 220 13.36 -7.26 -26.62
CA ASP A 220 13.19 -6.79 -25.23
C ASP A 220 13.02 -5.26 -25.09
N SER A 221 12.88 -4.55 -26.22
CA SER A 221 12.75 -3.10 -26.29
C SER A 221 11.35 -2.67 -26.74
N VAL A 222 10.97 -1.44 -26.43
CA VAL A 222 9.66 -0.90 -26.82
C VAL A 222 9.82 -0.01 -28.04
N SER A 223 9.01 -0.23 -29.07
CA SER A 223 8.93 0.64 -30.25
C SER A 223 7.85 1.70 -30.09
N ILE A 224 8.17 2.97 -30.36
CA ILE A 224 7.22 4.07 -30.47
C ILE A 224 7.17 4.52 -31.94
N GLY A 225 5.95 4.64 -32.49
CA GLY A 225 5.76 4.96 -33.90
C GLY A 225 6.37 3.89 -34.83
N SER A 226 6.98 4.32 -35.93
CA SER A 226 7.57 3.43 -36.94
C SER A 226 9.02 3.03 -36.68
N SER A 227 9.80 3.84 -35.94
CA SER A 227 11.27 3.68 -35.91
C SER A 227 11.97 4.11 -34.62
N ILE A 228 11.25 4.46 -33.56
CA ILE A 228 11.88 4.90 -32.29
C ILE A 228 11.94 3.70 -31.35
N CYS A 229 13.13 3.25 -30.99
CA CYS A 229 13.33 2.17 -30.03
C CYS A 229 13.72 2.72 -28.65
N VAL A 230 13.08 2.23 -27.59
CA VAL A 230 13.42 2.53 -26.20
C VAL A 230 14.15 1.34 -25.61
N CYS A 231 15.42 1.52 -25.26
CA CYS A 231 16.32 0.42 -24.94
C CYS A 231 16.28 -0.02 -23.46
N PRO A 232 16.40 -1.33 -23.19
CA PRO A 232 16.60 -1.85 -21.85
C PRO A 232 17.96 -1.44 -21.28
N LEU A 233 18.14 -1.63 -19.98
CA LEU A 233 19.35 -1.24 -19.26
C LEU A 233 20.60 -1.93 -19.86
N GLY A 234 21.63 -1.15 -20.17
CA GLY A 234 22.88 -1.64 -20.75
C GLY A 234 22.85 -1.88 -22.27
N LYS A 235 21.71 -1.63 -22.94
CA LYS A 235 21.58 -1.62 -24.40
C LYS A 235 21.43 -0.19 -24.92
N PHE A 236 22.01 0.08 -26.09
CA PHE A 236 22.13 1.41 -26.67
C PHE A 236 21.97 1.39 -28.21
N GLY A 237 21.89 2.60 -28.78
CA GLY A 237 21.76 2.82 -30.22
C GLY A 237 20.31 2.85 -30.69
N SER A 238 20.10 3.33 -31.91
CA SER A 238 18.77 3.56 -32.50
C SER A 238 17.90 2.29 -32.59
N ARG A 239 18.52 1.11 -32.60
CA ARG A 239 17.85 -0.20 -32.64
C ARG A 239 18.03 -1.04 -31.36
N CYS A 240 18.68 -0.49 -30.33
CA CYS A 240 19.02 -1.19 -29.10
C CYS A 240 19.91 -2.44 -29.25
N LEU A 241 20.62 -2.56 -30.38
CA LEU A 241 21.51 -3.69 -30.68
C LEU A 241 22.91 -3.53 -30.10
N ILE A 242 23.30 -2.31 -29.70
CA ILE A 242 24.64 -2.04 -29.18
C ILE A 242 24.65 -2.36 -27.69
N SER A 243 25.44 -3.33 -27.29
CA SER A 243 25.85 -3.51 -25.89
C SER A 243 27.33 -3.24 -25.78
N PHE A 244 27.72 -2.44 -24.79
CA PHE A 244 29.11 -2.38 -24.38
C PHE A 244 29.38 -3.54 -23.43
N ALA A 245 30.59 -4.10 -23.45
CA ALA A 245 31.07 -4.96 -22.37
C ALA A 245 31.04 -4.11 -21.10
N SER A 246 29.96 -4.22 -20.33
CA SER A 246 29.78 -3.38 -19.16
C SER A 246 30.73 -3.88 -18.08
N ILE A 247 31.41 -2.96 -17.38
CA ILE A 247 32.20 -3.29 -16.18
C ILE A 247 31.32 -4.08 -15.21
N CYS A 248 30.02 -3.80 -15.16
CA CYS A 248 29.03 -4.51 -14.36
C CYS A 248 28.84 -6.00 -14.73
N SER A 249 29.28 -6.46 -15.92
CA SER A 249 29.06 -7.83 -16.42
C SER A 249 30.23 -8.79 -16.15
N SER A 250 31.46 -8.28 -16.06
CA SER A 250 32.66 -9.11 -15.83
C SER A 250 32.99 -9.30 -14.34
N SER A 251 32.74 -8.28 -13.53
CA SER A 251 32.82 -8.31 -12.07
C SER A 251 32.05 -7.10 -11.53
N ASN A 252 31.12 -7.30 -10.60
CA ASN A 252 30.38 -6.16 -10.04
C ASN A 252 31.37 -5.23 -9.29
N PRO A 253 31.62 -4.00 -9.76
CA PRO A 253 32.55 -3.07 -9.11
C PRO A 253 31.95 -2.48 -7.82
N CYS A 254 30.66 -2.67 -7.57
CA CYS A 254 29.99 -2.20 -6.37
C CYS A 254 30.17 -3.22 -5.24
N ALA A 255 30.84 -2.81 -4.18
CA ALA A 255 31.02 -3.58 -2.96
C ALA A 255 29.71 -3.74 -2.18
N HIS A 256 29.71 -4.63 -1.18
CA HIS A 256 28.60 -4.84 -0.22
C HIS A 256 27.22 -5.10 -0.86
N GLY A 257 27.21 -5.75 -2.03
CA GLY A 257 25.98 -6.08 -2.75
C GLY A 257 25.30 -4.89 -3.41
N GLY A 258 26.01 -3.77 -3.62
CA GLY A 258 25.51 -2.63 -4.38
C GLY A 258 25.16 -3.01 -5.83
N THR A 259 24.17 -2.31 -6.39
CA THR A 259 23.71 -2.55 -7.76
C THR A 259 24.51 -1.70 -8.73
N CYS A 260 25.21 -2.35 -9.68
CA CYS A 260 25.96 -1.66 -10.72
C CYS A 260 25.05 -1.25 -11.87
N ILE A 261 25.05 0.04 -12.20
CA ILE A 261 24.25 0.62 -13.27
C ILE A 261 25.21 1.13 -14.35
N PRO A 262 25.20 0.54 -15.57
CA PRO A 262 26.08 0.95 -16.65
C PRO A 262 25.68 2.32 -17.21
N VAL A 263 26.66 3.14 -17.54
CA VAL A 263 26.47 4.46 -18.16
C VAL A 263 26.83 4.39 -19.64
N ASN A 264 26.10 5.13 -20.48
CA ASN A 264 26.41 5.23 -21.90
C ASN A 264 27.81 5.84 -22.10
N PRO A 265 28.75 5.14 -22.76
CA PRO A 265 30.10 5.64 -22.99
C PRO A 265 30.15 6.95 -23.77
N ARG A 266 29.13 7.25 -24.61
CA ARG A 266 29.04 8.52 -25.35
C ARG A 266 28.75 9.73 -24.44
N MET A 267 28.29 9.49 -23.22
CA MET A 267 28.05 10.53 -22.22
C MET A 267 29.23 10.74 -21.26
N THR A 268 30.34 10.00 -21.44
CA THR A 268 31.53 10.10 -20.56
C THR A 268 32.20 11.47 -20.54
N LEU A 269 32.00 12.31 -21.56
CA LEU A 269 32.45 13.70 -21.52
C LEU A 269 31.74 14.53 -20.44
N ALA A 270 30.52 14.14 -20.02
CA ALA A 270 29.77 14.75 -18.93
C ALA A 270 29.96 14.04 -17.58
N TYR A 271 30.47 12.80 -17.56
CA TYR A 271 30.55 11.95 -16.37
C TYR A 271 31.91 11.25 -16.26
N SER A 272 32.57 11.39 -15.11
CA SER A 272 33.91 10.85 -14.83
C SER A 272 33.99 9.32 -14.67
N SER A 273 32.91 8.57 -14.89
CA SER A 273 32.89 7.10 -14.81
C SER A 273 31.90 6.46 -15.79
N LEU A 274 32.24 5.22 -16.20
CA LEU A 274 31.43 4.38 -17.10
C LEU A 274 30.30 3.62 -16.39
N PHE A 275 30.21 3.72 -15.06
CA PHE A 275 29.20 3.08 -14.23
C PHE A 275 28.84 3.96 -13.04
N THR A 276 27.71 3.68 -12.42
CA THR A 276 27.26 4.26 -11.15
C THR A 276 26.80 3.12 -10.24
N CYS A 277 27.24 3.13 -8.99
CA CYS A 277 26.78 2.16 -7.99
C CYS A 277 25.60 2.73 -7.21
N ALA A 278 24.50 1.98 -7.18
CA ALA A 278 23.42 2.20 -6.25
C ALA A 278 23.69 1.38 -4.98
N CYS A 279 24.05 2.05 -3.89
CA CYS A 279 24.44 1.41 -2.65
C CYS A 279 23.23 0.98 -1.83
N ASN A 280 23.38 -0.16 -1.14
CA ASN A 280 22.41 -0.64 -0.16
C ASN A 280 22.47 0.23 1.10
N GLU A 281 21.40 0.20 1.90
CA GLU A 281 21.35 0.92 3.16
C GLU A 281 22.51 0.49 4.08
N GLY A 282 23.20 1.45 4.69
CA GLY A 282 24.39 1.20 5.53
C GLY A 282 25.72 1.29 4.78
N PHE A 283 25.70 1.54 3.46
CA PHE A 283 26.90 1.68 2.66
C PHE A 283 26.84 2.91 1.76
N SER A 284 27.99 3.54 1.56
CA SER A 284 28.14 4.73 0.71
C SER A 284 29.50 4.74 0.00
N GLY A 285 29.75 5.79 -0.78
CA GLY A 285 30.95 5.91 -1.62
C GLY A 285 30.68 5.59 -3.10
N LYS A 286 31.70 5.78 -3.94
CA LYS A 286 31.57 5.66 -5.42
C LYS A 286 31.30 4.22 -5.86
N THR A 287 31.84 3.28 -5.11
CA THR A 287 31.75 1.83 -5.30
C THR A 287 31.08 1.14 -4.10
N CYS A 288 30.37 1.89 -3.25
CA CYS A 288 29.77 1.37 -2.00
C CYS A 288 30.81 0.78 -1.04
N GLU A 289 32.03 1.31 -1.07
CA GLU A 289 33.18 0.88 -0.29
C GLU A 289 33.14 1.35 1.17
N GLN A 290 32.41 2.43 1.44
CA GLN A 290 32.34 3.05 2.76
C GLN A 290 31.20 2.42 3.56
N ILE A 291 31.48 2.12 4.83
CA ILE A 291 30.50 1.65 5.79
C ILE A 291 29.97 2.87 6.55
N ASP A 292 28.67 3.05 6.53
CA ASP A 292 28.01 4.17 7.21
C ASP A 292 27.98 3.93 8.72
N ALA A 293 28.04 5.01 9.51
CA ALA A 293 27.82 4.93 10.94
C ALA A 293 26.37 4.49 11.23
N GLN A 294 26.22 3.45 12.06
CA GLN A 294 24.93 2.93 12.51
C GLN A 294 24.54 3.59 13.83
N LEU A 295 23.38 4.22 13.86
CA LEU A 295 22.78 4.80 15.05
C LEU A 295 21.50 4.04 15.41
N ASP A 296 21.50 3.38 16.56
CA ASP A 296 20.36 2.69 17.15
C ASP A 296 19.75 3.58 18.24
N ILE A 297 18.64 4.24 17.92
CA ILE A 297 17.92 5.15 18.81
C ILE A 297 16.89 4.34 19.62
N HIS A 298 16.98 4.35 20.94
CA HIS A 298 16.05 3.64 21.83
C HIS A 298 15.07 4.61 22.51
N PHE A 299 13.77 4.33 22.39
CA PHE A 299 12.72 5.09 23.05
C PHE A 299 12.46 4.54 24.47
N PRO A 300 12.34 5.42 25.49
CA PRO A 300 12.11 5.00 26.88
C PRO A 300 10.82 4.17 27.06
N HIS A 301 10.89 3.14 27.91
CA HIS A 301 9.72 2.36 28.30
C HIS A 301 8.74 3.24 29.12
N GLY A 302 7.48 3.37 28.67
CA GLY A 302 6.44 4.15 29.36
C GLY A 302 6.05 5.47 28.68
N MET A 303 6.68 5.84 27.56
CA MET A 303 6.20 6.94 26.71
C MET A 303 4.88 6.52 26.04
N SER A 304 3.76 7.14 26.43
CA SER A 304 2.40 6.76 25.99
C SER A 304 2.09 7.13 24.55
N ASP A 305 2.80 8.11 23.97
CA ASP A 305 2.52 8.67 22.63
C ASP A 305 3.75 8.64 21.71
N ILE A 306 4.29 7.44 21.42
CA ILE A 306 5.34 7.31 20.40
C ILE A 306 4.70 7.50 19.01
N PRO A 307 5.14 8.47 18.19
CA PRO A 307 4.53 8.73 16.89
C PRO A 307 4.85 7.62 15.87
N SER A 308 4.06 7.52 14.80
CA SER A 308 4.31 6.59 13.69
C SER A 308 5.60 6.90 12.92
N SER A 309 6.06 8.16 12.96
CA SER A 309 7.29 8.62 12.33
C SER A 309 7.93 9.73 13.15
N VAL A 310 9.25 9.81 13.08
CA VAL A 310 10.04 10.86 13.73
C VAL A 310 10.94 11.56 12.73
N LEU A 311 11.20 12.84 12.98
CA LEU A 311 12.23 13.60 12.29
C LEU A 311 13.51 13.53 13.13
N ILE A 312 14.62 13.23 12.50
CA ILE A 312 15.92 13.09 13.15
C ILE A 312 16.85 14.12 12.53
N HIS A 313 17.28 15.09 13.34
CA HIS A 313 18.17 16.16 12.95
C HIS A 313 19.59 15.82 13.39
N PHE A 314 20.50 15.73 12.41
CA PHE A 314 21.93 15.56 12.61
C PHE A 314 22.58 16.92 12.46
N ILE A 315 23.30 17.34 13.49
CA ILE A 315 24.02 18.61 13.51
C ILE A 315 25.51 18.33 13.41
N THR A 316 26.13 18.90 12.39
CA THR A 316 27.57 18.85 12.16
C THR A 316 28.16 20.16 12.63
N VAL A 317 28.90 20.11 13.75
CA VAL A 317 29.71 21.23 14.21
C VAL A 317 30.99 21.27 13.39
N ILE A 318 31.27 22.41 12.76
CA ILE A 318 32.46 22.68 11.96
C ILE A 318 33.17 23.85 12.63
N ASP A 319 34.48 23.73 12.86
CA ASP A 319 35.26 24.81 13.47
C ASP A 319 35.13 26.10 12.64
N ASN A 320 34.81 27.21 13.32
CA ASN A 320 34.64 28.56 12.76
C ASN A 320 33.49 28.78 11.76
N ASN A 321 32.59 27.81 11.59
CA ASN A 321 31.38 27.97 10.76
C ASN A 321 30.12 27.69 11.58
N ASP A 322 28.98 28.18 11.08
CA ASP A 322 27.68 27.83 11.65
C ASP A 322 27.43 26.32 11.52
N PRO A 323 26.81 25.68 12.53
CA PRO A 323 26.54 24.25 12.46
C PRO A 323 25.63 23.90 11.29
N GLU A 324 26.01 22.88 10.53
CA GLU A 324 25.20 22.38 9.42
C GLU A 324 24.17 21.37 9.92
N ARG A 325 22.92 21.52 9.49
CA ARG A 325 21.83 20.61 9.84
C ARG A 325 21.40 19.78 8.65
N THR A 326 21.38 18.46 8.84
CA THR A 326 20.70 17.54 7.93
C THR A 326 19.59 16.83 8.68
N THR A 327 18.45 16.62 8.02
CA THR A 327 17.30 15.97 8.65
C THR A 327 16.91 14.74 7.88
N THR A 328 16.44 13.72 8.56
CA THR A 328 15.88 12.54 7.92
C THR A 328 14.70 12.05 8.68
N VAL A 329 13.74 11.53 7.93
CA VAL A 329 12.51 10.97 8.49
C VAL A 329 12.68 9.47 8.58
N LYS A 330 12.32 8.90 9.73
CA LYS A 330 12.19 7.45 9.88
C LYS A 330 10.84 7.11 10.47
N ARG A 331 10.20 6.12 9.85
CA ARG A 331 9.00 5.50 10.40
C ARG A 331 9.40 4.54 11.51
N ILE A 332 8.67 4.53 12.61
CA ILE A 332 8.87 3.58 13.70
C ILE A 332 8.06 2.33 13.38
N PRO A 333 8.68 1.16 13.19
CA PRO A 333 7.94 -0.08 12.94
C PRO A 333 7.05 -0.46 14.13
N PHE A 334 5.88 -1.03 13.84
CA PHE A 334 4.94 -1.46 14.87
C PHE A 334 5.58 -2.41 15.89
N GLY A 335 5.52 -2.04 17.17
CA GLY A 335 5.99 -2.85 18.27
C GLY A 335 7.48 -2.74 18.59
N GLN A 336 8.28 -2.01 17.81
CA GLN A 336 9.68 -1.77 18.12
C GLN A 336 9.86 -0.55 19.06
N ASN A 337 10.82 -0.65 19.97
CA ASN A 337 11.25 0.45 20.86
C ASN A 337 12.50 1.15 20.35
N SER A 338 12.96 0.82 19.14
CA SER A 338 14.14 1.44 18.58
C SER A 338 14.01 1.65 17.09
N ILE A 339 14.78 2.61 16.59
CA ILE A 339 14.98 2.83 15.18
C ILE A 339 16.46 2.80 14.86
N ARG A 340 16.78 2.18 13.73
CA ARG A 340 18.13 2.15 13.18
C ARG A 340 18.27 3.14 12.04
N VAL A 341 19.36 3.89 12.08
CA VAL A 341 19.66 4.91 11.08
C VAL A 341 21.12 4.80 10.66
N TYR A 342 21.38 4.93 9.36
CA TYR A 342 22.73 4.89 8.81
C TYR A 342 23.14 6.26 8.25
N ARG A 343 24.38 6.68 8.52
CA ARG A 343 24.91 7.99 8.08
C ARG A 343 26.34 7.88 7.54
N SER A 344 26.55 8.49 6.38
CA SER A 344 27.85 8.53 5.70
C SER A 344 28.68 9.79 6.00
N PHE A 345 28.03 10.85 6.49
CA PHE A 345 28.66 12.14 6.79
C PHE A 345 28.82 12.37 8.29
N PRO A 346 29.79 13.20 8.73
CA PRO A 346 30.04 13.45 10.14
C PRO A 346 28.88 14.18 10.82
N PHE A 347 28.59 13.82 12.06
CA PHE A 347 27.59 14.47 12.91
C PHE A 347 28.06 14.45 14.38
N HIS A 348 27.66 15.46 15.16
CA HIS A 348 28.10 15.63 16.54
C HIS A 348 26.93 15.68 17.51
N LEU A 349 25.78 16.21 17.09
CA LEU A 349 24.55 16.23 17.87
C LEU A 349 23.42 15.56 17.09
N VAL A 350 22.57 14.81 17.80
CA VAL A 350 21.36 14.22 17.22
C VAL A 350 20.14 14.61 18.04
N PHE A 351 19.19 15.29 17.38
CA PHE A 351 17.89 15.62 17.94
C PHE A 351 16.79 14.82 17.26
N VAL A 352 15.81 14.37 18.04
CA VAL A 352 14.59 13.72 17.56
C VAL A 352 13.42 14.67 17.79
N GLU A 353 12.76 15.08 16.70
CA GLU A 353 11.51 15.85 16.73
C GLU A 353 10.32 14.89 16.65
N ILE A 354 9.43 15.03 17.63
CA ILE A 354 8.19 14.29 17.78
C ILE A 354 7.02 15.28 17.66
N MET A 355 6.07 14.97 16.77
CA MET A 355 4.82 15.72 16.63
C MET A 355 3.75 15.11 17.53
N LYS A 356 3.16 15.89 18.45
CA LYS A 356 2.03 15.45 19.26
C LYS A 356 0.70 15.67 18.53
N THR A 357 -0.12 14.61 18.48
CA THR A 357 -1.35 14.51 17.70
C THR A 357 -2.51 15.40 18.16
N ASN A 358 -2.55 15.77 19.44
CA ASN A 358 -3.69 16.52 19.99
C ASN A 358 -3.51 18.05 20.04
N HIS A 359 -2.30 18.60 19.80
CA HIS A 359 -2.03 20.03 20.03
C HIS A 359 -1.14 20.74 18.99
N GLN A 360 -0.78 20.11 17.87
CA GLN A 360 0.20 20.67 16.91
C GLN A 360 1.50 21.17 17.57
N GLN A 361 1.84 20.65 18.75
CA GLN A 361 3.00 21.08 19.51
C GLN A 361 4.16 20.13 19.21
N LYS A 362 5.28 20.71 18.77
CA LYS A 362 6.52 19.99 18.49
C LYS A 362 7.26 19.75 19.81
N SER A 363 7.87 18.57 19.96
CA SER A 363 8.73 18.26 21.09
C SER A 363 10.07 17.76 20.57
N PHE A 364 11.16 18.38 21.04
CA PHE A 364 12.53 18.03 20.66
C PHE A 364 13.19 17.25 21.78
N TYR A 365 13.92 16.20 21.39
CA TYR A 365 14.67 15.36 22.31
C TYR A 365 16.12 15.28 21.87
N LEU A 366 17.06 15.52 22.78
CA LEU A 366 18.49 15.31 22.56
C LEU A 366 18.82 13.85 22.88
N VAL A 367 19.42 13.16 21.91
CA VAL A 367 19.62 11.70 21.98
C VAL A 367 21.08 11.29 21.82
N LEU A 368 21.91 12.15 21.24
CA LEU A 368 23.35 11.95 21.16
C LEU A 368 24.09 13.28 21.23
N THR A 369 25.16 13.29 22.01
CA THR A 369 26.21 14.31 21.96
C THR A 369 27.55 13.59 21.86
N GLN A 370 28.39 13.97 20.90
CA GLN A 370 29.74 13.44 20.75
C GLN A 370 30.69 14.52 20.28
N GLN A 371 31.91 14.52 20.82
CA GLN A 371 32.95 15.49 20.47
C GLN A 371 33.70 15.10 19.20
N ILE A 372 33.92 13.80 18.98
CA ILE A 372 34.64 13.27 17.82
C ILE A 372 33.73 12.30 17.09
N TYR A 373 33.48 12.57 15.81
CA TYR A 373 32.79 11.64 14.94
C TYR A 373 33.71 10.46 14.58
N ILE A 374 33.22 9.23 14.79
CA ILE A 374 33.93 8.00 14.41
C ILE A 374 33.19 7.39 13.20
N PRO A 375 33.83 7.33 12.01
CA PRO A 375 33.25 6.66 10.84
C PRO A 375 32.99 5.17 11.11
N ALA A 376 31.93 4.61 10.51
CA ALA A 376 31.53 3.20 10.66
C ALA A 376 31.28 2.73 12.10
N ALA A 377 31.05 3.64 13.05
CA ALA A 377 30.73 3.29 14.42
C ALA A 377 29.30 2.74 14.56
N ASN A 378 29.12 1.81 15.50
CA ASN A 378 27.82 1.35 15.96
C ASN A 378 27.49 2.05 17.28
N ILE A 379 26.61 3.03 17.22
CA ILE A 379 26.23 3.88 18.35
C ILE A 379 24.82 3.48 18.79
N SER A 380 24.67 3.01 20.03
CA SER A 380 23.36 2.82 20.66
C SER A 380 23.10 3.96 21.65
N THR A 381 21.94 4.58 21.56
CA THR A 381 21.62 5.74 22.40
C THR A 381 21.01 5.25 23.72
N SER A 382 21.66 5.54 24.84
CA SER A 382 21.14 5.22 26.18
C SER A 382 20.31 6.35 26.79
N GLU A 383 20.48 7.59 26.33
CA GLU A 383 19.87 8.79 26.92
C GLU A 383 18.89 9.46 25.95
N PHE A 384 17.73 9.88 26.46
CA PHE A 384 16.65 10.50 25.66
C PHE A 384 16.09 11.71 26.42
N HIS A 385 16.79 12.85 26.33
CA HIS A 385 16.50 14.04 27.13
C HIS A 385 15.54 14.98 26.41
N ARG A 386 14.42 15.36 27.04
CA ARG A 386 13.47 16.34 26.48
C ARG A 386 14.08 17.74 26.55
N CYS A 387 14.20 18.42 25.41
CA CYS A 387 14.52 19.84 25.41
C CYS A 387 13.27 20.65 25.76
N LEU A 388 13.39 21.54 26.76
CA LEU A 388 12.26 22.35 27.22
C LEU A 388 12.08 23.60 26.35
N PRO A 389 10.84 24.00 26.02
CA PRO A 389 10.61 25.30 25.40
C PRO A 389 10.89 26.44 26.39
N ILE A 390 11.35 27.57 25.87
CA ILE A 390 11.72 28.73 26.68
C ILE A 390 10.56 29.30 27.51
N ASN A 391 9.32 29.08 27.06
CA ASN A 391 8.10 29.50 27.75
C ASN A 391 7.84 28.72 29.06
N GLU A 392 8.41 27.52 29.21
CA GLU A 392 8.36 26.72 30.46
C GLU A 392 9.47 27.16 31.43
N LEU A 393 10.53 27.85 30.95
CA LEU A 393 11.71 28.21 31.73
C LEU A 393 11.70 29.64 32.28
N PHE A 394 11.08 30.58 31.56
CA PHE A 394 11.05 31.99 31.94
C PHE A 394 9.64 32.56 32.09
N ASN A 395 9.52 33.62 32.91
CA ASN A 395 8.29 34.36 33.11
C ASN A 395 7.90 35.17 31.86
N SER A 396 6.62 35.52 31.74
CA SER A 396 6.05 36.32 30.64
C SER A 396 6.80 37.63 30.35
N THR A 397 7.38 38.28 31.37
CA THR A 397 8.18 39.50 31.19
C THR A 397 9.43 39.27 30.35
N ILE A 398 10.17 38.19 30.59
CA ILE A 398 11.40 37.88 29.84
C ILE A 398 11.06 37.44 28.42
N LEU A 399 9.96 36.68 28.26
CA LEU A 399 9.46 36.26 26.95
C LEU A 399 9.07 37.45 26.07
N SER A 400 8.55 38.53 26.66
CA SER A 400 8.18 39.76 25.94
C SER A 400 9.36 40.62 25.47
N TYR A 401 10.58 40.33 25.90
CA TYR A 401 11.77 41.07 25.44
C TYR A 401 12.13 40.72 24.00
N SER A 402 12.80 41.65 23.31
CA SER A 402 13.40 41.36 22.00
C SER A 402 14.45 40.25 22.11
N LEU A 403 14.63 39.47 21.04
CA LEU A 403 15.55 38.33 20.96
C LEU A 403 16.95 38.66 21.52
N LEU A 404 17.55 39.77 21.09
CA LEU A 404 18.88 40.22 21.55
C LEU A 404 18.97 40.45 23.07
N ARG A 405 17.87 40.86 23.70
CA ARG A 405 17.79 41.04 25.16
C ARG A 405 17.48 39.73 25.86
N ARG A 406 16.65 38.88 25.26
CA ARG A 406 16.24 37.58 25.80
C ARG A 406 17.41 36.59 25.85
N VAL A 407 18.25 36.54 24.82
CA VAL A 407 19.46 35.68 24.75
C VAL A 407 20.42 35.91 25.91
N LYS A 408 20.51 37.14 26.45
CA LYS A 408 21.35 37.44 27.63
C LYS A 408 20.93 36.68 28.89
N TYR A 409 19.69 36.19 28.95
CA TYR A 409 19.18 35.41 30.08
C TYR A 409 19.33 33.90 29.88
N TYR A 410 19.79 33.41 28.73
CA TYR A 410 19.84 31.98 28.42
C TYR A 410 20.74 31.20 29.37
N HIS A 411 21.91 31.75 29.73
CA HIS A 411 22.78 31.15 30.75
C HIS A 411 22.06 30.95 32.08
N LYS A 412 21.14 31.86 32.44
CA LYS A 412 20.36 31.76 33.69
C LYS A 412 19.41 30.57 33.70
N ALA A 413 18.92 30.11 32.54
CA ALA A 413 18.11 28.89 32.48
C ALA A 413 18.93 27.67 32.93
N CYS A 414 20.13 27.50 32.37
CA CYS A 414 21.04 26.40 32.73
C CYS A 414 21.53 26.50 34.18
N GLN A 415 21.78 27.71 34.70
CA GLN A 415 22.20 27.91 36.09
C GLN A 415 21.09 27.62 37.11
N LYS A 416 19.82 27.83 36.73
CA LYS A 416 18.68 27.63 37.64
C LYS A 416 18.18 26.18 37.65
N HIS A 417 18.32 25.48 36.53
CA HIS A 417 17.89 24.09 36.35
C HIS A 417 19.12 23.21 36.09
N LEU A 418 19.70 22.67 37.15
CA LEU A 418 20.96 21.91 37.07
C LEU A 418 20.84 20.63 36.22
N ASP A 419 19.64 20.03 36.17
CA ASP A 419 19.35 18.83 35.36
C ASP A 419 18.98 19.15 33.90
N LEU A 420 18.95 20.43 33.51
CA LEU A 420 18.58 20.85 32.16
C LEU A 420 19.75 20.60 31.20
N THR A 421 19.57 19.68 30.26
CA THR A 421 20.57 19.39 29.22
C THR A 421 20.40 20.23 27.97
N CYS A 422 19.15 20.50 27.56
CA CYS A 422 18.84 21.31 26.39
C CYS A 422 17.51 22.07 26.52
N PHE A 423 17.40 23.18 25.79
CA PHE A 423 16.18 23.96 25.66
C PHE A 423 16.14 24.70 24.32
N TYR A 424 14.99 25.26 23.94
CA TYR A 424 14.85 25.99 22.70
C TYR A 424 13.96 27.23 22.81
N ASP A 425 14.28 28.22 21.98
CA ASP A 425 13.43 29.38 21.70
C ASP A 425 12.86 29.23 20.28
N ASP A 426 11.53 29.08 20.21
CA ASP A 426 10.73 28.86 18.99
C ASP A 426 11.02 29.86 17.86
N GLU A 427 11.58 31.03 18.18
CA GLU A 427 11.97 32.02 17.17
C GLU A 427 13.20 31.60 16.35
N GLN A 428 14.29 31.12 16.96
CA GLN A 428 15.54 30.96 16.21
C GLN A 428 16.64 30.07 16.81
N PHE A 429 16.61 29.71 18.10
CA PHE A 429 17.78 29.08 18.75
C PHE A 429 17.45 27.77 19.44
N MET A 430 18.28 26.75 19.16
CA MET A 430 18.40 25.55 19.97
C MET A 430 19.62 25.70 20.88
N CYS A 431 19.50 25.36 22.15
CA CYS A 431 20.52 25.57 23.17
C CYS A 431 20.85 24.29 23.93
N LEU A 432 22.13 24.09 24.21
CA LEU A 432 22.68 23.06 25.09
C LEU A 432 23.22 23.72 26.36
N CYS A 433 23.02 23.09 27.51
CA CYS A 433 23.66 23.51 28.75
C CYS A 433 24.99 22.77 28.91
N THR A 434 26.08 23.52 29.12
CA THR A 434 27.40 22.95 29.40
C THR A 434 27.51 22.46 30.84
N GLU A 435 28.57 21.72 31.16
CA GLU A 435 28.88 21.33 32.55
C GLU A 435 29.06 22.54 33.48
N ASP A 436 29.59 23.65 32.94
CA ASP A 436 29.68 24.94 33.66
C ASP A 436 28.32 25.69 33.76
N HIS A 437 27.21 25.02 33.43
CA HIS A 437 25.86 25.57 33.40
C HIS A 437 25.72 26.83 32.55
N ASN A 438 26.46 26.91 31.44
CA ASN A 438 26.31 27.97 30.45
C ASN A 438 25.50 27.47 29.26
N ALA A 439 24.67 28.35 28.68
CA ALA A 439 23.95 28.04 27.47
C ALA A 439 24.86 28.23 26.25
N ASN A 440 25.01 27.17 25.44
CA ASN A 440 25.63 27.20 24.13
C ASN A 440 24.53 27.01 23.07
N CYS A 441 24.29 28.03 22.25
CA CYS A 441 23.14 28.09 21.36
C CYS A 441 23.55 28.27 19.91
N PHE A 442 22.80 27.65 19.01
CA PHE A 442 23.03 27.73 17.57
C PHE A 442 21.71 27.94 16.82
N PRO A 443 21.74 28.57 15.63
CA PRO A 443 20.54 28.82 14.85
C PRO A 443 19.85 27.50 14.49
N PHE A 444 18.55 27.42 14.74
CA PHE A 444 17.72 26.27 14.44
C PHE A 444 16.38 26.75 13.89
N ASP A 445 16.12 26.48 12.61
CA ASP A 445 14.83 26.81 12.00
C ASP A 445 13.78 25.75 12.38
N PHE A 446 12.86 26.14 13.27
CA PHE A 446 11.74 25.32 13.76
C PHE A 446 10.56 25.23 12.78
N ASN A 447 10.52 26.09 11.76
CA ASN A 447 9.44 26.15 10.76
C ASN A 447 9.79 25.42 9.46
N MET A 448 10.95 24.77 9.40
CA MET A 448 11.38 24.05 8.20
C MET A 448 10.39 22.94 7.82
N SER A 449 9.69 23.11 6.70
CA SER A 449 8.70 22.14 6.21
C SER A 449 9.34 21.16 5.24
N TYR A 450 9.46 19.89 5.65
CA TYR A 450 9.95 18.80 4.80
C TYR A 450 8.84 18.16 3.97
N THR A 451 7.84 18.95 3.57
CA THR A 451 6.71 18.43 2.81
C THR A 451 7.17 18.00 1.43
N CYS A 452 6.51 16.99 0.87
CA CYS A 452 6.79 16.52 -0.48
C CYS A 452 6.28 17.49 -1.58
N GLN A 453 6.19 18.80 -1.33
CA GLN A 453 5.93 19.88 -2.31
C GLN A 453 4.91 19.55 -3.43
N GLY A 454 3.83 18.82 -3.12
CA GLY A 454 2.77 18.44 -4.08
C GLY A 454 2.95 17.09 -4.82
N TYR A 455 3.90 16.23 -4.44
CA TYR A 455 3.97 14.85 -4.92
C TYR A 455 2.95 13.96 -4.18
N ASP A 456 2.06 13.27 -4.91
CA ASP A 456 1.14 12.24 -4.36
C ASP A 456 1.89 10.94 -3.99
N TYR A 457 2.89 11.05 -3.11
CA TYR A 457 3.58 9.88 -2.58
C TYR A 457 2.73 9.15 -1.56
N CYS A 458 1.98 9.88 -0.73
CA CYS A 458 1.08 9.32 0.28
C CYS A 458 -0.36 9.22 -0.26
N GLU A 459 -1.06 8.17 0.14
CA GLU A 459 -2.47 7.93 -0.19
C GLU A 459 -3.36 8.40 0.98
N ASN A 460 -4.67 8.51 0.73
CA ASN A 460 -5.70 8.78 1.76
C ASN A 460 -5.41 9.99 2.67
N ASN A 461 -4.98 11.12 2.09
CA ASN A 461 -4.62 12.35 2.81
C ASN A 461 -3.48 12.16 3.83
N GLY A 462 -2.58 11.19 3.61
CA GLY A 462 -1.34 11.07 4.38
C GLY A 462 -0.44 12.28 4.18
N GLU A 463 0.13 12.79 5.27
CA GLU A 463 1.13 13.84 5.21
C GLU A 463 2.47 13.26 4.77
N CYS A 464 3.05 13.82 3.71
CA CYS A 464 4.30 13.33 3.13
C CYS A 464 5.49 14.14 3.62
N PHE A 465 6.49 13.44 4.14
CA PHE A 465 7.76 14.01 4.54
C PHE A 465 8.92 13.42 3.73
N GLN A 466 9.90 14.26 3.38
CA GLN A 466 11.09 13.86 2.62
C GLN A 466 12.38 14.32 3.29
N ASN A 467 13.49 13.61 3.07
CA ASN A 467 14.77 13.94 3.70
C ASN A 467 15.51 15.14 3.08
N HIS A 468 15.24 15.48 1.81
CA HIS A 468 15.87 16.61 1.14
C HIS A 468 14.88 17.36 0.24
N PRO A 469 14.87 18.71 0.22
CA PRO A 469 13.88 19.49 -0.54
C PRO A 469 13.98 19.35 -2.06
N THR A 470 15.21 19.28 -2.60
CA THR A 470 15.45 19.16 -4.06
C THR A 470 15.65 17.73 -4.54
N CYS A 471 16.46 16.92 -3.85
CA CYS A 471 16.80 15.54 -4.22
C CYS A 471 16.49 14.53 -3.12
N PRO A 472 15.21 14.16 -2.95
CA PRO A 472 14.83 13.21 -1.93
C PRO A 472 15.37 11.81 -2.27
N THR A 473 16.05 11.19 -1.30
CA THR A 473 16.41 9.75 -1.36
C THR A 473 15.50 8.91 -0.48
N SER A 474 14.68 9.53 0.38
CA SER A 474 13.62 8.85 1.11
C SER A 474 12.41 9.76 1.30
N ALA A 475 11.24 9.14 1.24
CA ALA A 475 9.97 9.76 1.60
C ALA A 475 9.22 8.83 2.55
N VAL A 476 8.54 9.41 3.54
CA VAL A 476 7.76 8.69 4.55
C VAL A 476 6.40 9.36 4.68
N CYS A 477 5.36 8.55 4.83
CA CYS A 477 4.01 9.02 5.05
C CYS A 477 3.63 8.94 6.52
N SER A 478 3.10 10.04 7.05
CA SER A 478 2.37 10.07 8.30
C SER A 478 0.89 9.89 8.01
N CYS A 479 0.30 8.84 8.59
CA CYS A 479 -1.06 8.44 8.25
C CYS A 479 -2.08 9.07 9.20
N PRO A 480 -3.23 9.54 8.67
CA PRO A 480 -4.34 9.96 9.51
C PRO A 480 -4.89 8.79 10.33
N GLU A 481 -5.67 9.08 11.37
CA GLU A 481 -6.34 8.04 12.16
C GLU A 481 -7.08 7.06 11.24
N CYS A 482 -7.11 5.78 11.62
CA CYS A 482 -7.71 4.68 10.86
C CYS A 482 -6.95 4.19 9.61
N TYR A 483 -5.90 4.89 9.17
CA TYR A 483 -5.07 4.51 8.02
C TYR A 483 -3.68 4.04 8.44
N TYR A 484 -3.10 3.11 7.67
CA TYR A 484 -1.79 2.51 7.95
C TYR A 484 -1.12 1.99 6.67
N GLY A 485 0.13 1.52 6.79
CA GLY A 485 0.98 1.17 5.65
C GLY A 485 2.11 2.18 5.43
N SER A 486 3.11 1.85 4.62
CA SER A 486 4.22 2.78 4.31
C SER A 486 3.76 4.06 3.59
N ARG A 487 2.61 4.00 2.90
CA ARG A 487 2.01 5.08 2.12
C ARG A 487 0.60 5.45 2.57
N CYS A 488 0.16 4.97 3.73
CA CYS A 488 -1.23 5.13 4.23
C CYS A 488 -2.28 4.51 3.31
N GLN A 489 -1.87 3.46 2.58
CA GLN A 489 -2.68 2.79 1.56
C GLN A 489 -3.72 1.82 2.14
N PHE A 490 -3.66 1.53 3.44
CA PHE A 490 -4.57 0.62 4.13
C PHE A 490 -5.48 1.41 5.07
N TYR A 491 -6.72 0.95 5.23
CA TYR A 491 -7.72 1.58 6.10
C TYR A 491 -8.45 0.51 6.93
N THR A 492 -8.94 0.89 8.11
CA THR A 492 -9.62 -0.01 9.07
C THR A 492 -11.08 0.35 9.34
N TYR A 493 -11.74 1.09 8.44
CA TYR A 493 -13.15 1.43 8.60
C TYR A 493 -14.09 0.23 8.40
N GLY A 494 -15.01 0.03 9.35
CA GLY A 494 -16.25 -0.74 9.16
C GLY A 494 -16.18 -2.25 9.45
N PHE A 495 -17.25 -2.96 9.06
CA PHE A 495 -17.56 -4.36 9.40
C PHE A 495 -16.75 -5.42 8.62
N GLY A 496 -15.79 -5.00 7.78
CA GLY A 496 -15.10 -5.85 6.80
C GLY A 496 -13.65 -6.22 7.12
N ILE A 497 -13.17 -5.92 8.33
CA ILE A 497 -11.76 -6.08 8.73
C ILE A 497 -11.32 -7.55 8.63
N SER A 498 -10.24 -7.83 7.89
CA SER A 498 -9.69 -9.18 7.73
C SER A 498 -8.69 -9.52 8.83
N LEU A 499 -8.47 -10.81 9.09
CA LEU A 499 -7.43 -11.24 10.03
C LEU A 499 -6.04 -10.73 9.64
N ASP A 500 -5.75 -10.64 8.33
CA ASP A 500 -4.50 -10.08 7.81
C ASP A 500 -4.30 -8.64 8.27
N THR A 501 -5.38 -7.83 8.23
CA THR A 501 -5.34 -6.42 8.65
C THR A 501 -5.19 -6.24 10.16
N ILE A 502 -5.77 -7.14 10.98
CA ILE A 502 -5.72 -7.07 12.46
C ILE A 502 -4.37 -7.56 12.99
N LEU A 503 -3.92 -8.74 12.53
CA LEU A 503 -2.79 -9.44 13.13
C LEU A 503 -1.49 -9.28 12.34
N GLY A 504 -1.54 -8.93 11.04
CA GLY A 504 -0.36 -8.95 10.16
C GLY A 504 0.80 -8.07 10.64
N TYR A 505 0.52 -6.87 11.17
CA TYR A 505 1.56 -5.99 11.71
C TYR A 505 2.16 -6.46 13.05
N HIS A 506 1.46 -7.31 13.79
CA HIS A 506 1.95 -7.92 15.03
C HIS A 506 2.82 -9.15 14.81
N ILE A 507 2.94 -9.64 13.57
CA ILE A 507 3.86 -10.71 13.19
C ILE A 507 5.14 -10.06 12.68
N TRP A 508 6.26 -10.37 13.34
CA TRP A 508 7.57 -9.85 12.94
C TRP A 508 8.21 -10.77 11.88
N PRO A 509 8.60 -10.23 10.71
CA PRO A 509 9.18 -11.02 9.63
C PRO A 509 10.59 -11.49 10.00
N ARG A 510 10.97 -12.68 9.53
CA ARG A 510 12.32 -13.25 9.69
C ARG A 510 12.80 -13.43 11.15
N VAL A 511 11.88 -13.48 12.11
CA VAL A 511 12.15 -13.73 13.53
C VAL A 511 11.57 -15.08 13.94
N THR A 512 12.26 -15.80 14.82
CA THR A 512 11.84 -17.14 15.30
C THR A 512 10.55 -17.06 16.13
N LEU A 513 9.75 -18.14 16.18
CA LEU A 513 8.47 -18.17 16.92
C LEU A 513 8.62 -17.83 18.43
N SER A 514 9.78 -18.15 19.03
CA SER A 514 10.06 -17.88 20.44
C SER A 514 10.24 -16.40 20.76
N GLU A 515 10.74 -15.62 19.80
CA GLU A 515 11.04 -14.19 19.97
C GLU A 515 9.88 -13.29 19.55
N GLN A 516 8.79 -13.87 19.02
CA GLN A 516 7.59 -13.14 18.63
C GLN A 516 6.84 -12.53 19.84
N PRO A 517 6.09 -11.45 19.63
CA PRO A 517 5.36 -10.76 20.69
C PRO A 517 4.25 -11.62 21.34
N ALA A 518 3.89 -11.30 22.58
CA ALA A 518 2.90 -12.03 23.36
C ALA A 518 1.51 -12.10 22.68
N ALA A 519 1.10 -11.03 21.99
CA ALA A 519 -0.16 -10.98 21.25
C ALA A 519 -0.24 -12.07 20.16
N PHE A 520 0.86 -12.31 19.45
CA PHE A 520 0.95 -13.37 18.44
C PHE A 520 0.86 -14.77 19.08
N LYS A 521 1.63 -15.01 20.14
CA LYS A 521 1.64 -16.29 20.87
C LYS A 521 0.25 -16.65 21.42
N LEU A 522 -0.45 -15.69 22.04
CA LEU A 522 -1.80 -15.91 22.53
C LEU A 522 -2.79 -16.14 21.39
N SER A 523 -2.63 -15.44 20.25
CA SER A 523 -3.47 -15.65 19.06
C SER A 523 -3.33 -17.07 18.51
N ILE A 524 -2.14 -17.67 18.55
CA ILE A 524 -1.94 -19.09 18.22
C ILE A 524 -2.73 -19.98 19.19
N ILE A 525 -2.58 -19.78 20.50
CA ILE A 525 -3.26 -20.58 21.53
C ILE A 525 -4.79 -20.52 21.36
N ILE A 526 -5.34 -19.31 21.18
CA ILE A 526 -6.78 -19.10 20.97
C ILE A 526 -7.24 -19.76 19.68
N SER A 527 -6.49 -19.63 18.59
CA SER A 527 -6.84 -20.23 17.30
C SER A 527 -6.84 -21.77 17.37
N VAL A 528 -5.86 -22.38 18.05
CA VAL A 528 -5.82 -23.84 18.28
C VAL A 528 -7.02 -24.28 19.11
N PHE A 529 -7.34 -23.56 20.18
CA PHE A 529 -8.51 -23.85 21.02
C PHE A 529 -9.82 -23.79 20.23
N ILE A 530 -10.01 -22.74 19.42
CA ILE A 530 -11.16 -22.58 18.53
C ILE A 530 -11.26 -23.76 17.54
N CYS A 531 -10.15 -24.16 16.94
CA CYS A 531 -10.12 -25.28 16.00
C CYS A 531 -10.53 -26.60 16.66
N VAL A 532 -9.97 -26.92 17.82
CA VAL A 532 -10.29 -28.14 18.56
C VAL A 532 -11.77 -28.16 18.95
N LEU A 533 -12.26 -27.06 19.51
CA LEU A 533 -13.65 -26.94 19.93
C LEU A 533 -14.63 -27.01 18.74
N GLY A 534 -14.28 -26.39 17.61
CA GLY A 534 -15.07 -26.42 16.38
C GLY A 534 -15.17 -27.82 15.76
N LEU A 535 -14.05 -28.55 15.70
CA LEU A 535 -14.03 -29.93 15.19
C LEU A 535 -14.86 -30.88 16.05
N ILE A 536 -14.72 -30.81 17.38
CA ILE A 536 -15.49 -31.64 18.31
C ILE A 536 -16.98 -31.35 18.18
N ASN A 537 -17.40 -30.08 18.28
CA ASN A 537 -18.81 -29.72 18.20
C ASN A 537 -19.42 -30.03 16.83
N GLY A 538 -18.72 -29.71 15.75
CA GLY A 538 -19.16 -30.00 14.38
C GLY A 538 -19.37 -31.51 14.16
N ALA A 539 -18.41 -32.33 14.59
CA ALA A 539 -18.48 -33.79 14.46
C ALA A 539 -19.62 -34.40 15.30
N LEU A 540 -19.78 -33.96 16.56
CA LEU A 540 -20.86 -34.43 17.43
C LEU A 540 -22.24 -34.04 16.87
N THR A 541 -22.38 -32.82 16.35
CA THR A 541 -23.63 -32.33 15.73
C THR A 541 -23.94 -33.14 14.46
N ALA A 542 -22.96 -33.33 13.58
CA ALA A 542 -23.12 -34.10 12.35
C ALA A 542 -23.49 -35.57 12.64
N ALA A 543 -22.82 -36.19 13.61
CA ALA A 543 -23.12 -37.57 14.03
C ALA A 543 -24.55 -37.71 14.58
N THR A 544 -25.03 -36.71 15.32
CA THR A 544 -26.40 -36.70 15.87
C THR A 544 -27.45 -36.70 14.77
N PHE A 545 -27.30 -35.83 13.77
CA PHE A 545 -28.28 -35.66 12.70
C PHE A 545 -28.09 -36.61 11.51
N TYR A 546 -26.97 -37.34 11.45
CA TYR A 546 -26.75 -38.42 10.48
C TYR A 546 -27.63 -39.65 10.76
N SER A 547 -27.99 -39.90 12.02
CA SER A 547 -28.79 -41.08 12.37
C SER A 547 -30.25 -40.97 11.90
N GLU A 548 -30.74 -41.99 11.18
CA GLU A 548 -32.11 -42.05 10.63
C GLU A 548 -33.23 -42.09 11.69
N THR A 549 -32.87 -42.17 12.98
CA THR A 549 -33.83 -42.45 14.07
C THR A 549 -34.62 -41.24 14.59
N SER A 550 -34.48 -40.07 13.94
CA SER A 550 -35.27 -38.88 14.25
C SER A 550 -36.32 -38.65 13.17
N ASP A 551 -37.56 -39.05 13.47
CA ASP A 551 -38.72 -38.59 12.70
C ASP A 551 -38.89 -37.07 12.89
N ASP A 552 -39.38 -36.45 11.81
CA ASP A 552 -39.99 -35.12 11.71
C ASP A 552 -39.17 -33.83 11.52
N THR A 553 -39.69 -33.01 10.60
CA THR A 553 -39.39 -31.60 10.27
C THR A 553 -38.17 -31.27 9.38
N GLY A 554 -38.28 -30.17 8.62
CA GLY A 554 -37.24 -29.59 7.77
C GLY A 554 -36.02 -29.07 8.54
N CYS A 555 -36.17 -28.77 9.83
CA CYS A 555 -35.13 -28.36 10.77
C CYS A 555 -33.89 -29.27 10.74
N ARG A 556 -34.08 -30.58 10.55
CA ARG A 556 -32.97 -31.54 10.45
C ARG A 556 -32.05 -31.24 9.27
N VAL A 557 -32.60 -30.82 8.13
CA VAL A 557 -31.83 -30.48 6.93
C VAL A 557 -30.94 -29.27 7.23
N TYR A 558 -31.52 -28.19 7.76
CA TYR A 558 -30.77 -26.99 8.12
C TYR A 558 -29.67 -27.25 9.15
N LEU A 559 -29.95 -28.03 10.20
CA LEU A 559 -28.98 -28.34 11.27
C LEU A 559 -27.86 -29.28 10.79
N TYR A 560 -28.17 -30.25 9.94
CA TYR A 560 -27.15 -31.14 9.36
C TYR A 560 -26.25 -30.38 8.38
N THR A 561 -26.83 -29.58 7.47
CA THR A 561 -26.04 -28.72 6.58
C THR A 561 -25.20 -27.71 7.37
N GLY A 562 -25.77 -27.11 8.42
CA GLY A 562 -25.04 -26.21 9.31
C GLY A 562 -23.87 -26.88 10.04
N ALA A 563 -24.01 -28.14 10.46
CA ALA A 563 -22.92 -28.91 11.07
C ALA A 563 -21.77 -29.18 10.08
N ILE A 564 -22.09 -29.52 8.83
CA ILE A 564 -21.09 -29.68 7.76
C ILE A 564 -20.38 -28.35 7.50
N ASN A 565 -21.12 -27.24 7.38
CA ASN A 565 -20.54 -25.91 7.25
C ASN A 565 -19.60 -25.58 8.40
N SER A 566 -19.97 -25.86 9.65
CA SER A 566 -19.10 -25.60 10.82
C SER A 566 -17.77 -26.34 10.73
N LEU A 567 -17.75 -27.58 10.22
CA LEU A 567 -16.50 -28.32 9.99
C LEU A 567 -15.64 -27.66 8.90
N PHE A 568 -16.25 -27.26 7.77
CA PHE A 568 -15.54 -26.54 6.71
C PHE A 568 -15.02 -25.17 7.16
N ILE A 569 -15.83 -24.41 7.91
CA ILE A 569 -15.42 -23.12 8.49
C ILE A 569 -14.20 -23.32 9.39
N THR A 570 -14.22 -24.35 10.25
CA THR A 570 -13.11 -24.63 11.17
C THR A 570 -11.82 -24.99 10.41
N PHE A 571 -11.94 -25.82 9.37
CA PHE A 571 -10.81 -26.17 8.51
C PHE A 571 -10.25 -24.97 7.74
N LEU A 572 -11.11 -24.18 7.10
CA LEU A 572 -10.71 -23.00 6.33
C LEU A 572 -10.10 -21.92 7.23
N PHE A 573 -10.62 -21.74 8.45
CA PHE A 573 -10.04 -20.83 9.44
C PHE A 573 -8.61 -21.25 9.84
N ALA A 574 -8.39 -22.55 10.11
CA ALA A 574 -7.05 -23.07 10.40
C ALA A 574 -6.09 -22.82 9.22
N LEU A 575 -6.56 -23.11 8.00
CA LEU A 575 -5.79 -22.89 6.78
C LEU A 575 -5.45 -21.40 6.59
N LYS A 576 -6.42 -20.50 6.81
CA LYS A 576 -6.23 -19.04 6.74
C LYS A 576 -5.17 -18.57 7.72
N PHE A 577 -5.25 -19.02 8.97
CA PHE A 577 -4.30 -18.65 10.02
C PHE A 577 -2.88 -19.12 9.68
N ILE A 578 -2.73 -20.35 9.19
CA ILE A 578 -1.42 -20.88 8.75
C ILE A 578 -0.86 -20.05 7.59
N PHE A 579 -1.66 -19.77 6.56
CA PHE A 579 -1.21 -18.94 5.43
C PHE A 579 -0.79 -17.54 5.86
N LEU A 580 -1.53 -16.91 6.78
CA LEU A 580 -1.16 -15.61 7.34
C LEU A 580 0.22 -15.67 7.98
N VAL A 581 0.49 -16.67 8.83
CA VAL A 581 1.77 -16.85 9.51
C VAL A 581 2.91 -17.05 8.50
N ILE A 582 2.74 -17.97 7.54
CA ILE A 582 3.77 -18.29 6.54
C ILE A 582 4.08 -17.07 5.65
N THR A 583 3.05 -16.31 5.26
CA THR A 583 3.20 -15.12 4.43
C THR A 583 3.92 -14.00 5.19
N GLN A 584 3.51 -13.71 6.43
CA GLN A 584 4.12 -12.63 7.22
C GLN A 584 5.53 -12.98 7.76
N LEU A 585 5.86 -14.26 7.92
CA LEU A 585 7.24 -14.70 8.18
C LEU A 585 8.13 -14.69 6.92
N ASN A 586 7.56 -14.38 5.75
CA ASN A 586 8.26 -14.34 4.45
C ASN A 586 8.87 -15.71 4.06
N ILE A 587 8.19 -16.80 4.43
CA ILE A 587 8.60 -18.19 4.10
C ILE A 587 8.10 -18.58 2.70
N LEU A 588 6.89 -18.14 2.32
CA LEU A 588 6.27 -18.44 1.03
C LEU A 588 6.12 -17.15 0.22
N THR A 589 6.85 -17.08 -0.90
CA THR A 589 6.92 -15.91 -1.78
C THR A 589 6.22 -16.11 -3.14
N SER A 590 5.58 -17.26 -3.34
CA SER A 590 4.91 -17.57 -4.61
C SER A 590 3.65 -16.71 -4.79
N TYR A 591 3.73 -15.76 -5.72
CA TYR A 591 2.65 -14.81 -6.02
C TYR A 591 1.33 -15.50 -6.42
N ILE A 592 1.40 -16.59 -7.18
CA ILE A 592 0.21 -17.32 -7.65
C ILE A 592 -0.55 -17.94 -6.48
N VAL A 593 0.16 -18.62 -5.58
CA VAL A 593 -0.43 -19.28 -4.41
C VAL A 593 -1.06 -18.26 -3.48
N LEU A 594 -0.35 -17.15 -3.23
CA LEU A 594 -0.85 -16.03 -2.43
C LEU A 594 -2.11 -15.40 -3.06
N THR A 595 -2.17 -15.29 -4.39
CA THR A 595 -3.32 -14.69 -5.09
C THR A 595 -4.55 -15.57 -4.93
N ILE A 596 -4.40 -16.87 -5.16
CA ILE A 596 -5.50 -17.85 -5.03
C ILE A 596 -6.02 -17.85 -3.59
N GLN A 597 -5.12 -17.88 -2.61
CA GLN A 597 -5.48 -17.83 -1.19
C GLN A 597 -6.25 -16.54 -0.86
N CYS A 598 -5.76 -15.41 -1.34
CA CYS A 598 -6.31 -14.09 -1.05
C CYS A 598 -7.75 -13.96 -1.56
N LEU A 599 -8.01 -14.42 -2.79
CA LEU A 599 -9.32 -14.32 -3.45
C LEU A 599 -10.36 -15.33 -2.92
N SER A 600 -9.91 -16.52 -2.48
CA SER A 600 -10.81 -17.66 -2.21
C SER A 600 -11.18 -17.84 -0.73
N ILE A 601 -10.20 -17.84 0.19
CA ILE A 601 -10.43 -18.38 1.54
C ILE A 601 -11.44 -17.54 2.32
N ASP A 602 -11.25 -16.22 2.43
CA ASP A 602 -12.18 -15.41 3.23
C ASP A 602 -13.56 -15.27 2.58
N PHE A 603 -13.61 -15.32 1.23
CA PHE A 603 -14.87 -15.31 0.49
C PHE A 603 -15.73 -16.53 0.87
N VAL A 604 -15.14 -17.73 0.85
CA VAL A 604 -15.84 -18.96 1.25
C VAL A 604 -16.19 -18.94 2.73
N ILE A 605 -15.29 -18.48 3.62
CA ILE A 605 -15.58 -18.36 5.06
C ILE A 605 -16.80 -17.46 5.31
N LYS A 606 -16.86 -16.28 4.67
CA LYS A 606 -17.99 -15.34 4.82
C LYS A 606 -19.32 -15.93 4.35
N ILE A 607 -19.32 -16.61 3.19
CA ILE A 607 -20.51 -17.30 2.67
C ILE A 607 -21.02 -18.34 3.66
N LEU A 608 -20.13 -19.17 4.20
CA LEU A 608 -20.50 -20.26 5.11
C LEU A 608 -20.99 -19.74 6.47
N LEU A 609 -20.34 -18.71 7.04
CA LEU A 609 -20.80 -18.06 8.28
C LEU A 609 -22.18 -17.43 8.10
N ALA A 610 -22.39 -16.66 7.04
CA ALA A 610 -23.69 -16.06 6.75
C ALA A 610 -24.76 -17.13 6.47
N ALA A 611 -24.43 -18.20 5.74
CA ALA A 611 -25.36 -19.29 5.48
C ALA A 611 -25.80 -19.97 6.79
N ASN A 612 -24.87 -20.23 7.72
CA ASN A 612 -25.20 -20.78 9.05
C ASN A 612 -26.15 -19.87 9.84
N ASP A 613 -25.96 -18.56 9.76
CA ASP A 613 -26.82 -17.58 10.40
C ASP A 613 -28.24 -17.62 9.83
N TRP A 614 -28.37 -17.68 8.51
CA TRP A 614 -29.65 -17.84 7.83
C TRP A 614 -30.30 -19.20 8.10
N PHE A 615 -29.53 -20.28 8.22
CA PHE A 615 -30.05 -21.59 8.61
C PHE A 615 -30.60 -21.57 10.05
N ALA A 616 -29.91 -20.91 10.97
CA ALA A 616 -30.42 -20.71 12.34
C ALA A 616 -31.75 -19.93 12.33
N SER A 617 -31.86 -18.88 11.51
CA SER A 617 -33.12 -18.15 11.30
C SER A 617 -34.22 -19.01 10.68
N CYS A 618 -33.90 -19.83 9.68
CA CYS A 618 -34.87 -20.77 9.08
C CYS A 618 -35.38 -21.78 10.13
N VAL A 619 -34.50 -22.29 11.00
CA VAL A 619 -34.89 -23.16 12.13
C VAL A 619 -35.83 -22.43 13.08
N ALA A 620 -35.54 -21.17 13.42
CA ALA A 620 -36.42 -20.38 14.30
C ALA A 620 -37.82 -20.16 13.68
N ILE A 621 -37.88 -19.84 12.38
CA ILE A 621 -39.13 -19.66 11.64
C ILE A 621 -39.93 -20.96 11.57
N GLU A 622 -39.30 -22.08 11.20
CA GLU A 622 -39.99 -23.39 11.16
C GLU A 622 -40.56 -23.75 12.54
N ARG A 623 -39.82 -23.49 13.63
CA ARG A 623 -40.29 -23.76 14.99
C ARG A 623 -41.53 -22.93 15.36
N VAL A 624 -41.62 -21.69 14.90
CA VAL A 624 -42.84 -20.87 15.06
C VAL A 624 -44.01 -21.52 14.30
N PHE A 625 -43.80 -21.93 13.05
CA PHE A 625 -44.84 -22.58 12.25
C PHE A 625 -45.33 -23.91 12.86
N THR A 626 -44.43 -24.70 13.43
CA THR A 626 -44.76 -25.95 14.14
C THR A 626 -45.68 -25.68 15.34
N ILE A 627 -45.48 -24.58 16.07
CA ILE A 627 -46.36 -24.20 17.20
C ILE A 627 -47.71 -23.69 16.71
N ILE A 628 -47.73 -22.88 15.63
CA ILE A 628 -48.97 -22.30 15.10
C ILE A 628 -49.89 -23.37 14.50
N HIS A 629 -49.36 -24.28 13.68
CA HIS A 629 -50.16 -25.30 12.99
C HIS A 629 -50.38 -26.57 13.81
N GLY A 630 -49.57 -26.80 14.85
CA GLY A 630 -49.72 -27.93 15.76
C GLY A 630 -49.83 -29.27 15.03
N ILE A 631 -50.99 -29.93 15.15
CA ILE A 631 -51.26 -31.25 14.57
C ILE A 631 -51.38 -31.22 13.04
N GLN A 632 -51.72 -30.06 12.44
CA GLN A 632 -51.87 -29.91 10.99
C GLN A 632 -50.54 -29.68 10.25
N PHE A 633 -49.40 -29.72 10.96
CA PHE A 633 -48.10 -29.47 10.36
C PHE A 633 -47.65 -30.63 9.46
N ASN A 634 -47.38 -30.33 8.17
CA ASN A 634 -46.97 -31.34 7.20
C ASN A 634 -45.43 -31.47 7.11
N ASN A 635 -44.91 -32.55 7.70
CA ASN A 635 -43.47 -32.84 7.78
C ASN A 635 -42.82 -33.11 6.41
N ILE A 636 -43.55 -33.69 5.45
CA ILE A 636 -43.03 -34.01 4.11
C ILE A 636 -42.87 -32.71 3.30
N LYS A 637 -43.87 -31.83 3.35
CA LYS A 637 -43.84 -30.52 2.69
C LYS A 637 -42.72 -29.65 3.28
N SER A 638 -42.57 -29.63 4.61
CA SER A 638 -41.48 -28.91 5.30
C SER A 638 -40.09 -29.41 4.86
N LYS A 639 -39.85 -30.72 4.78
CA LYS A 639 -38.56 -31.26 4.27
C LYS A 639 -38.24 -30.83 2.83
N ARG A 640 -39.26 -30.79 1.96
CA ARG A 640 -39.08 -30.34 0.56
C ARG A 640 -38.74 -28.85 0.50
N ILE A 641 -39.47 -28.02 1.25
CA ILE A 641 -39.21 -26.56 1.36
C ILE A 641 -37.79 -26.33 1.92
N ALA A 642 -37.39 -27.08 2.94
CA ALA A 642 -36.08 -26.94 3.54
C ALA A 642 -34.93 -27.13 2.54
N LYS A 643 -35.00 -28.15 1.67
CA LYS A 643 -33.99 -28.37 0.61
C LYS A 643 -33.89 -27.20 -0.37
N TYR A 644 -35.02 -26.69 -0.85
CA TYR A 644 -35.03 -25.53 -1.76
C TYR A 644 -34.55 -24.25 -1.08
N MET A 645 -34.93 -24.04 0.19
CA MET A 645 -34.48 -22.91 0.97
C MET A 645 -32.98 -22.97 1.24
N THR A 646 -32.41 -24.16 1.53
CA THR A 646 -30.97 -24.34 1.71
C THR A 646 -30.20 -23.90 0.45
N PHE A 647 -30.63 -24.33 -0.73
CA PHE A 647 -30.02 -23.90 -2.00
C PHE A 647 -30.15 -22.38 -2.21
N SER A 648 -31.34 -21.83 -1.94
CA SER A 648 -31.63 -20.40 -2.09
C SER A 648 -30.76 -19.54 -1.17
N VAL A 649 -30.52 -19.98 0.07
CA VAL A 649 -29.66 -19.29 1.04
C VAL A 649 -28.22 -19.22 0.53
N TYR A 650 -27.66 -20.30 -0.01
CA TYR A 650 -26.30 -20.25 -0.59
C TYR A 650 -26.21 -19.34 -1.81
N LEU A 651 -27.22 -19.36 -2.69
CA LEU A 651 -27.26 -18.47 -3.84
C LEU A 651 -27.33 -17.00 -3.39
N PHE A 652 -28.17 -16.72 -2.39
CA PHE A 652 -28.32 -15.39 -1.81
C PHE A 652 -27.03 -14.90 -1.14
N THR A 653 -26.38 -15.70 -0.30
CA THR A 653 -25.13 -15.29 0.36
C THR A 653 -23.97 -15.16 -0.63
N CYS A 654 -23.88 -16.04 -1.63
CA CYS A 654 -22.85 -15.98 -2.66
C CYS A 654 -22.95 -14.69 -3.49
N THR A 655 -24.17 -14.36 -3.96
CA THR A 655 -24.40 -13.13 -4.73
C THR A 655 -24.14 -11.86 -3.91
N SER A 656 -24.54 -11.84 -2.63
CA SER A 656 -24.26 -10.72 -1.72
C SER A 656 -22.76 -10.46 -1.54
N TYR A 657 -21.93 -11.49 -1.38
CA TYR A 657 -20.49 -11.34 -1.10
C TYR A 657 -19.60 -11.30 -2.34
N LEU A 658 -20.14 -11.51 -3.55
CA LEU A 658 -19.36 -11.60 -4.79
C LEU A 658 -18.50 -10.36 -5.04
N HIS A 659 -19.03 -9.17 -4.74
CA HIS A 659 -18.32 -7.90 -4.92
C HIS A 659 -16.99 -7.86 -4.16
N GLU A 660 -16.92 -8.42 -2.95
CA GLU A 660 -15.72 -8.36 -2.12
C GLU A 660 -14.58 -9.19 -2.72
N SER A 661 -14.87 -10.35 -3.31
CA SER A 661 -13.86 -11.20 -3.97
C SER A 661 -13.30 -10.52 -5.22
N ILE A 662 -14.14 -9.82 -6.00
CA ILE A 662 -13.74 -9.11 -7.23
C ILE A 662 -12.76 -7.97 -6.92
N TYR A 663 -13.01 -7.21 -5.85
CA TYR A 663 -12.21 -6.04 -5.49
C TYR A 663 -11.05 -6.35 -4.54
N ARG A 664 -10.77 -7.63 -4.32
CA ARG A 664 -9.66 -8.05 -3.47
C ARG A 664 -8.39 -8.25 -4.30
N SER A 665 -7.29 -7.71 -3.81
CA SER A 665 -6.00 -7.72 -4.51
C SER A 665 -4.85 -7.94 -3.55
N LEU A 666 -3.80 -8.58 -4.04
CA LEU A 666 -2.50 -8.56 -3.38
C LEU A 666 -1.82 -7.22 -3.61
N VAL A 667 -1.21 -6.70 -2.55
CA VAL A 667 -0.46 -5.44 -2.55
C VAL A 667 0.88 -5.67 -1.88
N ASP A 668 1.96 -5.40 -2.60
CA ASP A 668 3.31 -5.44 -2.04
C ASP A 668 3.67 -4.08 -1.44
N ASP A 669 3.88 -4.06 -0.13
CA ASP A 669 4.48 -2.92 0.57
C ASP A 669 6.01 -3.04 0.47
N VAL A 670 6.57 -2.36 -0.53
CA VAL A 670 8.02 -2.32 -0.81
C VAL A 670 8.80 -1.77 0.39
N GLY A 671 8.22 -0.80 1.12
CA GLY A 671 8.87 -0.19 2.28
C GLY A 671 9.07 -1.18 3.43
N ASP A 672 8.11 -2.09 3.62
CA ASP A 672 8.16 -3.11 4.68
C ASP A 672 8.60 -4.50 4.20
N GLN A 673 8.81 -4.68 2.89
CA GLN A 673 9.04 -5.97 2.24
C GLN A 673 7.96 -7.01 2.59
N ARG A 674 6.69 -6.58 2.58
CA ARG A 674 5.53 -7.42 2.94
C ARG A 674 4.47 -7.43 1.86
N THR A 675 3.85 -8.58 1.66
CA THR A 675 2.68 -8.73 0.79
C THR A 675 1.41 -8.76 1.65
N TRP A 676 0.40 -8.00 1.24
CA TRP A 676 -0.88 -7.86 1.92
C TRP A 676 -2.02 -8.31 1.03
N CYS A 677 -2.99 -9.01 1.62
CA CYS A 677 -4.26 -9.32 0.96
C CYS A 677 -5.34 -8.36 1.47
N ILE A 678 -5.74 -7.38 0.64
CA ILE A 678 -6.69 -6.36 1.04
C ILE A 678 -7.77 -6.12 -0.02
N VAL A 679 -8.90 -5.55 0.43
CA VAL A 679 -10.01 -5.16 -0.45
C VAL A 679 -9.86 -3.68 -0.81
N ARG A 680 -9.77 -3.40 -2.12
CA ARG A 680 -9.63 -2.05 -2.67
C ARG A 680 -10.84 -1.72 -3.53
N TYR A 681 -11.75 -0.94 -2.97
CA TYR A 681 -12.90 -0.44 -3.72
C TYR A 681 -12.48 0.78 -4.55
N PRO A 682 -12.76 0.79 -5.87
CA PRO A 682 -12.39 1.91 -6.74
C PRO A 682 -13.28 3.15 -6.51
N ARG A 683 -14.44 3.00 -5.87
CA ARG A 683 -15.41 4.07 -5.62
C ARG A 683 -15.97 3.99 -4.20
N PRO A 684 -16.18 5.12 -3.49
CA PRO A 684 -16.77 5.15 -2.16
C PRO A 684 -18.15 4.48 -2.10
N ALA A 685 -18.98 4.65 -3.14
CA ALA A 685 -20.31 4.04 -3.20
C ALA A 685 -20.30 2.50 -3.11
N ILE A 686 -19.25 1.84 -3.60
CA ILE A 686 -19.11 0.38 -3.52
C ILE A 686 -18.75 -0.03 -2.08
N GLN A 687 -17.95 0.78 -1.39
CA GLN A 687 -17.61 0.58 0.01
C GLN A 687 -18.84 0.74 0.93
N ASP A 688 -19.70 1.72 0.65
CA ASP A 688 -20.96 1.92 1.37
C ASP A 688 -21.92 0.74 1.15
N PHE A 689 -22.00 0.25 -0.09
CA PHE A 689 -22.76 -0.96 -0.41
C PHE A 689 -22.21 -2.19 0.34
N ALA A 690 -20.90 -2.41 0.33
CA ALA A 690 -20.27 -3.52 1.05
C ALA A 690 -20.54 -3.48 2.56
N SER A 691 -20.48 -2.30 3.16
CA SER A 691 -20.82 -2.09 4.57
C SER A 691 -22.30 -2.41 4.83
N SER A 692 -23.19 -1.95 3.95
CA SER A 692 -24.63 -2.21 4.04
C SER A 692 -24.97 -3.69 3.94
N VAL A 693 -24.29 -4.44 3.05
CA VAL A 693 -24.46 -5.89 2.91
C VAL A 693 -24.05 -6.61 4.20
N ASN A 694 -22.89 -6.27 4.78
CA ASN A 694 -22.44 -6.88 6.03
C ASN A 694 -23.41 -6.61 7.19
N ILE A 695 -23.89 -5.37 7.31
CA ILE A 695 -24.88 -4.98 8.32
C ILE A 695 -26.19 -5.75 8.11
N PHE A 696 -26.65 -5.89 6.87
CA PHE A 696 -27.86 -6.63 6.53
C PHE A 696 -27.78 -8.10 6.96
N HIS A 697 -26.70 -8.79 6.56
CA HIS A 697 -26.49 -10.20 6.90
C HIS A 697 -26.27 -10.44 8.42
N LEU A 698 -25.88 -9.41 9.17
CA LEU A 698 -25.76 -9.47 10.63
C LEU A 698 -27.10 -9.19 11.35
N ILE A 699 -27.76 -8.08 11.03
CA ILE A 699 -28.94 -7.58 11.75
C ILE A 699 -30.20 -8.38 11.43
N VAL A 700 -30.40 -8.80 10.17
CA VAL A 700 -31.66 -9.46 9.77
C VAL A 700 -31.81 -10.84 10.42
N PRO A 701 -30.82 -11.76 10.36
CA PRO A 701 -30.92 -13.04 11.06
C PRO A 701 -31.05 -12.88 12.58
N PHE A 702 -30.36 -11.89 13.16
CA PHE A 702 -30.45 -11.57 14.59
C PHE A 702 -31.87 -11.15 14.98
N SER A 703 -32.47 -10.24 14.22
CA SER A 703 -33.84 -9.75 14.44
C SER A 703 -34.88 -10.85 14.29
N ILE A 704 -34.73 -11.74 13.29
CA ILE A 704 -35.61 -12.90 13.12
C ILE A 704 -35.58 -13.82 14.34
N ASN A 705 -34.40 -14.08 14.91
CA ASN A 705 -34.26 -14.95 16.09
C ASN A 705 -34.91 -14.32 17.35
N ILE A 706 -34.77 -13.00 17.54
CA ILE A 706 -35.45 -12.28 18.63
C ILE A 706 -36.97 -12.33 18.44
N LEU A 707 -37.47 -11.95 17.27
CA LEU A 707 -38.90 -11.94 16.98
C LEU A 707 -39.52 -13.33 17.11
N SER A 708 -38.83 -14.36 16.63
CA SER A 708 -39.27 -15.75 16.76
C SER A 708 -39.34 -16.18 18.23
N ALA A 709 -38.35 -15.83 19.06
CA ALA A 709 -38.37 -16.13 20.49
C ALA A 709 -39.57 -15.46 21.19
N ILE A 710 -39.84 -14.18 20.87
CA ILE A 710 -40.98 -13.43 21.42
C ILE A 710 -42.31 -14.06 20.98
N LEU A 711 -42.47 -14.37 19.68
CA LEU A 711 -43.67 -14.99 19.14
C LEU A 711 -43.95 -16.36 19.77
N ILE A 712 -42.92 -17.18 19.97
CA ILE A 712 -43.06 -18.48 20.65
C ILE A 712 -43.59 -18.28 22.08
N ILE A 713 -43.06 -17.31 22.84
CA ILE A 713 -43.50 -16.99 24.21
C ILE A 713 -44.96 -16.48 24.21
N LEU A 714 -45.33 -15.62 23.27
CA LEU A 714 -46.70 -15.08 23.15
C LEU A 714 -47.72 -16.16 22.75
N CYS A 715 -47.40 -17.02 21.79
CA CYS A 715 -48.25 -18.16 21.43
C CYS A 715 -48.43 -19.12 22.61
N MET A 716 -47.37 -19.41 23.36
CA MET A 716 -47.47 -20.25 24.57
C MET A 716 -48.36 -19.65 25.65
N THR A 717 -48.23 -18.34 25.91
CA THR A 717 -49.06 -17.66 26.92
C THR A 717 -50.53 -17.60 26.51
N ARG A 718 -50.84 -17.41 25.23
CA ARG A 718 -52.22 -17.52 24.71
C ARG A 718 -52.82 -18.92 24.82
N ILE A 719 -52.05 -19.97 24.49
CA ILE A 719 -52.47 -21.36 24.69
C ILE A 719 -52.77 -21.60 26.18
N ARG A 720 -51.91 -21.11 27.09
CA ARG A 720 -52.15 -21.18 28.55
C ARG A 720 -53.45 -20.47 28.98
N PHE A 721 -53.81 -19.36 28.34
CA PHE A 721 -55.01 -18.59 28.67
C PHE A 721 -56.30 -19.31 28.22
N HIS A 722 -56.36 -19.79 26.98
CA HIS A 722 -57.50 -20.60 26.49
C HIS A 722 -57.66 -21.90 27.29
N VAL A 723 -56.54 -22.51 27.66
CA VAL A 723 -56.46 -23.72 28.49
C VAL A 723 -56.47 -23.37 29.99
N LYS A 724 -57.00 -22.22 30.44
CA LYS A 724 -57.31 -21.94 31.87
C LYS A 724 -58.79 -22.11 32.26
N LYS A 725 -59.70 -22.19 31.28
CA LYS A 725 -61.18 -22.37 31.42
C LYS A 725 -61.83 -23.74 31.82
N GLN A 726 -61.10 -24.81 32.18
CA GLN A 726 -61.54 -26.20 32.50
C GLN A 726 -60.50 -26.81 33.46
N GLN A 727 -60.83 -27.08 34.72
CA GLN A 727 -59.83 -26.90 35.78
C GLN A 727 -59.01 -28.13 36.24
N ILE A 728 -59.38 -29.39 35.96
CA ILE A 728 -58.94 -30.48 36.88
C ILE A 728 -57.84 -31.43 36.34
N VAL A 729 -57.69 -31.64 35.03
CA VAL A 729 -56.63 -32.52 34.44
C VAL A 729 -55.37 -31.73 34.00
N ARG A 730 -55.33 -30.42 34.28
CA ARG A 730 -54.52 -29.47 33.49
C ARG A 730 -53.10 -29.22 33.93
N ARG A 731 -52.75 -29.37 35.22
CA ARG A 731 -51.38 -29.04 35.69
C ARG A 731 -50.34 -30.01 35.11
N GLN A 732 -50.71 -31.28 34.97
CA GLN A 732 -49.87 -32.34 34.37
C GLN A 732 -49.72 -32.16 32.85
N VAL A 733 -50.81 -31.87 32.13
CA VAL A 733 -50.77 -31.62 30.67
C VAL A 733 -49.99 -30.33 30.36
N LEU A 734 -50.13 -29.28 31.17
CA LEU A 734 -49.36 -28.04 31.03
C LEU A 734 -47.87 -28.22 31.36
N TYR A 735 -47.53 -29.00 32.40
CA TYR A 735 -46.14 -29.33 32.73
C TYR A 735 -45.47 -30.13 31.60
N GLN A 736 -46.19 -31.12 31.05
CA GLN A 736 -45.72 -31.90 29.91
C GLN A 736 -45.58 -31.05 28.63
N GLN A 737 -46.51 -30.14 28.33
CA GLN A 737 -46.38 -29.23 27.18
C GLN A 737 -45.28 -28.19 27.38
N PHE A 738 -45.07 -27.71 28.61
CA PHE A 738 -43.97 -26.78 28.92
C PHE A 738 -42.61 -27.47 28.75
N ILE A 739 -42.43 -28.69 29.27
CA ILE A 739 -41.22 -29.49 29.02
C ILE A 739 -41.05 -29.75 27.52
N LYS A 740 -42.15 -30.08 26.82
CA LYS A 740 -42.13 -30.37 25.39
C LYS A 740 -41.71 -29.19 24.53
N TYR A 741 -41.96 -27.93 24.92
CA TYR A 741 -41.65 -26.78 24.06
C TYR A 741 -40.61 -25.80 24.64
N LYS A 742 -40.14 -26.00 25.88
CA LYS A 742 -39.08 -25.21 26.53
C LYS A 742 -37.80 -25.13 25.68
N HIS A 743 -37.43 -26.23 25.04
CA HIS A 743 -36.23 -26.31 24.21
C HIS A 743 -36.30 -25.45 22.93
N LEU A 744 -37.50 -25.06 22.48
CA LEU A 744 -37.70 -24.33 21.22
C LEU A 744 -37.22 -22.88 21.29
N PHE A 745 -37.43 -22.19 22.43
CA PHE A 745 -37.02 -20.80 22.61
C PHE A 745 -35.62 -20.65 23.24
N ILE A 746 -35.13 -21.65 23.98
CA ILE A 746 -33.79 -21.63 24.61
C ILE A 746 -32.68 -21.47 23.55
N SER A 747 -32.77 -22.18 22.42
CA SER A 747 -31.75 -22.06 21.38
C SER A 747 -31.72 -20.68 20.72
N SER A 748 -32.88 -20.05 20.50
CA SER A 748 -32.96 -18.70 19.93
C SER A 748 -32.41 -17.65 20.90
N ILE A 749 -32.67 -17.79 22.21
CA ILE A 749 -32.08 -16.91 23.23
C ILE A 749 -30.55 -17.11 23.31
N LEU A 750 -30.07 -18.35 23.30
CA LEU A 750 -28.63 -18.65 23.29
C LEU A 750 -27.93 -18.01 22.09
N LEU A 751 -28.52 -18.09 20.89
CA LEU A 751 -27.96 -17.46 19.69
C LEU A 751 -27.91 -15.93 19.78
N VAL A 752 -28.92 -15.31 20.37
CA VAL A 752 -28.94 -13.86 20.62
C VAL A 752 -27.81 -13.47 21.59
N ILE A 753 -27.65 -14.22 22.68
CA ILE A 753 -26.59 -13.98 23.68
C ILE A 753 -25.20 -14.14 23.04
N LEU A 754 -25.00 -15.16 22.21
CA LEU A 754 -23.70 -15.42 21.57
C LEU A 754 -23.33 -14.37 20.52
N LYS A 755 -24.31 -13.78 19.82
CA LYS A 755 -24.06 -12.76 18.79
C LYS A 755 -23.98 -11.32 19.30
N LEU A 756 -24.63 -11.03 20.43
CA LEU A 756 -24.70 -9.67 20.97
C LEU A 756 -23.32 -9.02 21.19
N PRO A 757 -22.29 -9.70 21.75
CA PRO A 757 -20.98 -9.10 21.92
C PRO A 757 -20.32 -8.69 20.60
N GLY A 758 -20.40 -9.56 19.58
CA GLY A 758 -19.85 -9.27 18.26
C GLY A 758 -20.55 -8.08 17.58
N LEU A 759 -21.87 -7.96 17.75
CA LEU A 759 -22.65 -6.84 17.23
C LEU A 759 -22.30 -5.53 17.95
N LEU A 760 -22.15 -5.55 19.28
CA LEU A 760 -21.74 -4.38 20.06
C LEU A 760 -20.35 -3.88 19.68
N ILE A 761 -19.37 -4.78 19.57
CA ILE A 761 -18.01 -4.42 19.15
C ILE A 761 -18.03 -3.81 17.76
N SER A 762 -18.77 -4.40 16.82
CA SER A 762 -18.79 -3.94 15.43
C SER A 762 -19.51 -2.60 15.24
N VAL A 763 -20.45 -2.22 16.11
CA VAL A 763 -21.15 -0.92 16.07
C VAL A 763 -20.40 0.16 16.83
N LEU A 764 -19.72 -0.19 17.93
CA LEU A 764 -19.01 0.77 18.80
C LEU A 764 -17.58 1.05 18.35
N SER A 765 -16.93 0.12 17.67
CA SER A 765 -15.56 0.28 17.18
C SER A 765 -15.56 0.93 15.79
N GLY A 766 -15.38 2.25 15.74
CA GLY A 766 -15.38 2.98 14.46
C GLY A 766 -14.24 2.55 13.52
N CYS A 767 -13.01 2.51 14.03
CA CYS A 767 -11.84 2.05 13.30
C CYS A 767 -10.70 1.69 14.28
N MET A 768 -9.69 0.97 13.80
CA MET A 768 -8.48 0.73 14.59
C MET A 768 -7.59 1.97 14.54
N LYS A 769 -7.38 2.62 15.67
CA LYS A 769 -6.54 3.83 15.73
C LYS A 769 -5.06 3.45 15.55
N SER A 770 -4.41 4.09 14.57
CA SER A 770 -3.02 3.82 14.15
C SER A 770 -1.97 4.05 15.25
N GLN A 771 -2.30 4.77 16.31
CA GLN A 771 -1.33 5.30 17.28
C GLN A 771 -1.32 4.57 18.61
N SER A 772 -2.36 3.78 18.90
CA SER A 772 -2.39 3.03 20.14
C SER A 772 -1.66 1.70 19.91
N ARG A 773 -0.49 1.58 20.53
CA ARG A 773 0.12 0.29 20.89
C ARG A 773 -0.82 -0.57 21.76
N ASP A 774 -1.95 -0.01 22.18
CA ASP A 774 -3.07 -0.73 22.78
C ASP A 774 -3.46 -1.90 21.91
N ILE A 775 -3.51 -3.02 22.59
CA ILE A 775 -3.51 -4.34 22.00
C ILE A 775 -4.77 -4.48 21.15
N PRO A 776 -4.72 -5.07 19.93
CA PRO A 776 -5.88 -5.22 19.06
C PRO A 776 -6.93 -6.19 19.64
N TRP A 777 -6.90 -6.50 20.94
CA TRP A 777 -7.81 -7.43 21.61
C TRP A 777 -9.27 -7.12 21.33
N LEU A 778 -9.67 -5.86 21.22
CA LEU A 778 -11.07 -5.54 20.90
C LEU A 778 -11.46 -6.05 19.51
N PHE A 779 -10.68 -5.73 18.48
CA PHE A 779 -10.95 -6.17 17.11
C PHE A 779 -10.69 -7.66 16.91
N LEU A 780 -9.63 -8.19 17.51
CA LEU A 780 -9.28 -9.60 17.48
C LEU A 780 -10.31 -10.46 18.21
N SER A 781 -10.80 -10.01 19.38
CA SER A 781 -11.91 -10.68 20.09
C SER A 781 -13.20 -10.58 19.29
N GLY A 782 -13.52 -9.43 18.69
CA GLY A 782 -14.66 -9.29 17.78
C GLY A 782 -14.60 -10.28 16.61
N TYR A 783 -13.43 -10.41 15.98
CA TYR A 783 -13.19 -11.38 14.91
C TYR A 783 -13.37 -12.82 15.39
N PHE A 784 -12.75 -13.23 16.51
CA PHE A 784 -12.94 -14.60 17.03
C PHE A 784 -14.38 -14.87 17.48
N MET A 785 -15.07 -13.86 18.04
CA MET A 785 -16.46 -13.96 18.47
C MET A 785 -17.43 -14.19 17.29
N SER A 786 -17.08 -13.77 16.06
CA SER A 786 -17.94 -14.05 14.89
C SER A 786 -18.04 -15.54 14.56
N PHE A 787 -17.04 -16.35 14.96
CA PHE A 787 -17.05 -17.80 14.74
C PHE A 787 -17.81 -18.56 15.84
N VAL A 788 -17.93 -18.00 17.04
CA VAL A 788 -18.50 -18.66 18.22
C VAL A 788 -19.89 -19.28 17.99
N PRO A 789 -20.87 -18.60 17.34
CA PRO A 789 -22.18 -19.20 17.08
C PRO A 789 -22.10 -20.49 16.24
N SER A 790 -21.20 -20.54 15.25
CA SER A 790 -20.98 -21.71 14.40
C SER A 790 -20.19 -22.82 15.12
N LEU A 791 -19.37 -22.48 16.10
CA LEU A 791 -18.59 -23.43 16.90
C LEU A 791 -19.42 -24.11 17.99
N LEU A 792 -20.53 -23.51 18.42
CA LEU A 792 -21.36 -23.98 19.53
C LEU A 792 -22.70 -24.59 19.08
N THR A 793 -22.82 -25.02 17.82
CA THR A 793 -24.08 -25.59 17.27
C THR A 793 -24.63 -26.77 18.07
N PHE A 794 -23.76 -27.63 18.61
CA PHE A 794 -24.17 -28.74 19.47
C PHE A 794 -24.80 -28.24 20.78
N ILE A 795 -24.18 -27.25 21.42
CA ILE A 795 -24.65 -26.66 22.67
C ILE A 795 -25.93 -25.87 22.47
N THR A 796 -26.07 -25.16 21.35
CA THR A 796 -27.24 -24.33 21.08
C THR A 796 -28.45 -25.15 20.67
N PHE A 797 -28.27 -26.20 19.86
CA PHE A 797 -29.41 -26.94 19.31
C PHE A 797 -29.61 -28.34 19.91
N VAL A 798 -28.55 -29.10 20.17
CA VAL A 798 -28.67 -30.51 20.62
C VAL A 798 -28.88 -30.60 22.13
N ILE A 799 -28.05 -29.93 22.94
CA ILE A 799 -28.12 -30.02 24.41
C ILE A 799 -29.50 -29.63 24.99
N PRO A 800 -30.12 -28.51 24.56
CA PRO A 800 -31.40 -28.09 25.13
C PRO A 800 -32.57 -28.99 24.73
N SER A 801 -32.42 -29.79 23.67
CA SER A 801 -33.48 -30.58 23.06
C SER A 801 -33.45 -32.04 23.51
N VAL A 802 -34.52 -32.47 24.19
CA VAL A 802 -34.67 -33.86 24.65
C VAL A 802 -34.71 -34.84 23.46
N THR A 803 -35.31 -34.45 22.34
CA THR A 803 -35.43 -35.29 21.14
C THR A 803 -34.08 -35.48 20.44
N TYR A 804 -33.30 -34.41 20.31
CA TYR A 804 -31.97 -34.48 19.68
C TYR A 804 -30.97 -35.17 20.61
N MET A 805 -31.02 -34.92 21.93
CA MET A 805 -30.17 -35.61 22.90
C MET A 805 -30.43 -37.12 22.93
N SER A 806 -31.69 -37.56 22.85
CA SER A 806 -32.02 -38.99 22.76
C SER A 806 -31.44 -39.63 21.49
N SER A 807 -31.48 -38.90 20.36
CA SER A 807 -30.89 -39.36 19.09
C SER A 807 -29.36 -39.51 19.22
N PHE A 808 -28.69 -38.55 19.86
CA PHE A 808 -27.25 -38.63 20.14
C PHE A 808 -26.89 -39.82 21.03
N GLN A 809 -27.67 -40.10 22.09
CA GLN A 809 -27.45 -41.26 22.97
C GLN A 809 -27.52 -42.59 22.21
N LYS A 810 -28.45 -42.73 21.26
CA LYS A 810 -28.54 -43.93 20.40
C LYS A 810 -27.29 -44.12 19.55
N VAL A 811 -26.74 -43.04 19.00
CA VAL A 811 -25.48 -43.07 18.25
C VAL A 811 -24.33 -43.51 19.17
N LEU A 812 -24.26 -42.97 20.38
CA LEU A 812 -23.23 -43.33 21.37
C LEU A 812 -23.30 -44.82 21.76
N GLN A 813 -24.51 -45.35 21.93
CA GLN A 813 -24.73 -46.78 22.20
C GLN A 813 -24.32 -47.66 21.02
N LYS A 814 -24.62 -47.25 19.79
CA LYS A 814 -24.19 -47.97 18.57
C LYS A 814 -22.66 -48.01 18.47
N VAL A 815 -21.99 -46.87 18.66
CA VAL A 815 -20.52 -46.78 18.67
C VAL A 815 -19.94 -47.68 19.77
N ARG A 816 -20.43 -47.59 21.02
CA ARG A 816 -19.97 -48.45 22.13
C ARG A 816 -20.09 -49.94 21.80
N ARG A 817 -21.20 -50.38 21.18
CA ARG A 817 -21.38 -51.78 20.76
C ARG A 817 -20.37 -52.19 19.69
N THR A 818 -20.07 -51.34 18.71
CA THR A 818 -19.08 -51.62 17.66
C THR A 818 -17.65 -51.64 18.20
N THR A 819 -17.29 -50.77 19.16
CA THR A 819 -15.96 -50.76 19.78
C THR A 819 -15.76 -51.96 20.70
N LEU A 820 -16.79 -52.38 21.45
CA LEU A 820 -16.77 -53.62 22.24
C LEU A 820 -16.65 -54.86 21.35
N TYR A 821 -17.35 -54.90 20.22
CA TYR A 821 -17.27 -55.99 19.24
C TYR A 821 -15.89 -56.09 18.56
N LYS A 822 -15.25 -54.95 18.23
CA LYS A 822 -13.86 -54.93 17.74
C LYS A 822 -12.84 -55.36 18.80
N LYS A 823 -13.05 -54.99 20.07
CA LYS A 823 -12.16 -55.38 21.18
C LYS A 823 -12.26 -56.88 21.49
N TRP A 824 -13.41 -57.50 21.26
CA TRP A 824 -13.63 -58.96 21.36
C TRP A 824 -13.07 -59.77 20.19
N HIS A 825 -12.77 -59.14 19.04
CA HIS A 825 -12.20 -59.81 17.87
C HIS A 825 -10.67 -59.65 17.73
N CYS A 826 -10.05 -58.81 18.57
CA CYS A 826 -8.60 -58.63 18.67
C CYS A 826 -7.99 -59.26 19.95
N MET A 827 -8.84 -59.84 20.81
CA MET A 827 -8.47 -60.87 21.80
C MET A 827 -8.85 -62.22 21.19
#